data_AF-A0AAD7L5I8-F1
#
_entry.id   AF-A0AAD7L5I8-F1
#
_cell.length_a   1.000
_cell.length_b   1.000
_cell.length_c   1.000
_cell.angle_alpha   90.00
_cell.angle_beta   90.00
_cell.angle_gamma   90.00
#
_symmetry.space_group_name_H-M   'P 1'
#
loop_
_entity.id
_entity.type
_entity.pdbx_description
1 polymer ?
#
loop_
_entity_poly.entity_id
_entity_poly.type
_entity_poly.pdbx_seq_one_letter_code
_entity_poly.pdbx_strand_id
1 'polypeptide(L)'
;MYGSRVGAMLAAFDDHIANATESEEDMERVNEWRNILIRIANLAGFHSSQNYRDEYECVEEIVKDILRKLEHLIPCDIKRSLVGIDNHIRQIGNISSHSAIGIWGGSGIGKTTIASVLYYKNQSEFAGWYFAANVREKWEKNTERNVLRNELVSHILQDKTEIPTPDILPADIKRRLGRKRVLIVLDDVNKPEQIEYLTGRPHDVWFNPKSVIIVTTTDNQIIKDCTLQYKVGKLNDNDALHLFSFRAFKTETPPDVHMEVSKMAVSYADGIPRALKILGSSFFWCEMIDEWKDEFEELKRNAPQVEQMEDVCSQNEELARFFQVERHGFGSRNDGYELQRSGGTQRPDICAAPQPPEFTVGLDSHVDELKRQLLKGGFSVIVLTGAGGLGKSTLAQKLCWDKYVKEKFKDNIFFLTFPKTPDLEMIAQNLYQRVGYEVPLFLSPEDKMKNLLRKIGKKPILLVLDDVWSGSESIIEELKLGLKDYKILVTSRFRFPRFRNTYPLESLSTEDATTLFHHFVPECGCYDNCQDHKDLVEKMVKICGNFPLFLKLVGGSLRGRTTDIWETMQKRWSKFGEFAIDDNADLLDKLGVLLEVLGTEEIIRECFMDLSLFPEDQKIPVAALIDMWVELHKLDEDVGDVRIYIEKLTTRNLADLVVTRRLADDLDKYYNYHFITQHDLLREIAIKTNNSVSVDTRKRLIVEFSEKNLPERWTEETPESSERRLLTDCLPIRRTSGTEETPQQSSARRLLLGCLPIWTKDKPQKNIARRLSISIGENFNPSSCNIEFTEVVVLVLNLRTKNYGLPDFMKNKKEMEKVKVLIVTNYDSLLAKLENLNLLRFLINLRRMRLEKVSIPFFVELKKLKKLSLFMCSVNQAFGSSSHRISKSLPNLEEMNVDYCNDVVNLPEWLCDIIFLKKLSITNCHKLSSLPEQISKLENLEVLRLNSCTDLEELPDSISSLHRLSILDISYCVSLRKLPDNFGDLHGLRKVYMNCCGRIWELPSSITDLEQERLDIICDEEAAALWEIWKLVLGNIKITVSKLDINLNWLQRRFPKVSFF
;
A
#
# COMPACT_ATOMS: atom_id res chain seq x y z
N MET A 1 -54.20 21.40 -7.94
CA MET A 1 -53.98 20.14 -7.17
C MET A 1 -52.82 20.21 -6.16
N TYR A 2 -52.15 21.34 -5.93
CA TYR A 2 -50.97 21.40 -5.04
C TYR A 2 -51.27 21.76 -3.56
N GLY A 3 -52.47 22.28 -3.24
CA GLY A 3 -52.82 22.64 -1.86
C GLY A 3 -53.10 21.44 -0.93
N SER A 4 -53.49 20.27 -1.45
CA SER A 4 -53.87 19.12 -0.61
C SER A 4 -52.69 18.23 -0.18
N ARG A 5 -51.54 18.28 -0.88
CA ARG A 5 -50.34 17.49 -0.54
C ARG A 5 -49.51 18.12 0.57
N VAL A 6 -49.49 19.45 0.68
CA VAL A 6 -48.75 20.16 1.75
C VAL A 6 -49.43 19.96 3.12
N GLY A 7 -50.77 19.93 3.16
CA GLY A 7 -51.52 19.65 4.38
C GLY A 7 -51.28 18.23 4.94
N ALA A 8 -51.09 17.24 4.07
CA ALA A 8 -50.77 15.87 4.48
C ALA A 8 -49.32 15.75 5.03
N MET A 9 -48.38 16.51 4.48
CA MET A 9 -46.98 16.51 4.91
C MET A 9 -46.80 17.22 6.26
N LEU A 10 -47.53 18.32 6.50
CA LEU A 10 -47.57 18.99 7.80
C LEU A 10 -48.25 18.12 8.88
N ALA A 11 -49.34 17.43 8.54
CA ALA A 11 -50.02 16.53 9.48
C ALA A 11 -49.14 15.33 9.89
N ALA A 12 -48.41 14.73 8.94
CA ALA A 12 -47.47 13.65 9.23
C ALA A 12 -46.27 14.12 10.08
N PHE A 13 -45.84 15.38 9.90
CA PHE A 13 -44.77 15.99 10.69
C PHE A 13 -45.24 16.30 12.13
N ASP A 14 -46.46 16.80 12.30
CA ASP A 14 -47.07 17.05 13.61
C ASP A 14 -47.29 15.75 14.41
N ASP A 15 -47.70 14.65 13.75
CA ASP A 15 -47.82 13.31 14.36
C ASP A 15 -46.46 12.74 14.80
N HIS A 16 -45.38 13.07 14.08
CA HIS A 16 -44.03 12.60 14.40
C HIS A 16 -43.41 13.36 15.59
N ILE A 17 -43.69 14.66 15.69
CA ILE A 17 -43.24 15.50 16.82
C ILE A 17 -44.02 15.19 18.10
N ALA A 18 -45.32 14.90 18.01
CA ALA A 18 -46.12 14.51 19.18
C ALA A 18 -45.59 13.24 19.87
N ASN A 19 -44.81 12.42 19.16
CA ASN A 19 -44.20 11.19 19.68
C ASN A 19 -42.72 11.36 20.10
N ALA A 20 -42.12 12.53 19.89
CA ALA A 20 -40.72 12.80 20.20
C ALA A 20 -40.63 14.03 21.12
N THR A 21 -40.73 13.82 22.44
CA THR A 21 -40.55 14.90 23.43
C THR A 21 -39.64 14.45 24.57
N GLU A 22 -38.33 14.71 24.47
CA GLU A 22 -37.40 14.54 25.60
C GLU A 22 -36.31 15.66 25.71
N SER A 23 -36.50 16.90 25.23
CA SER A 23 -35.77 18.07 25.77
C SER A 23 -36.29 19.43 25.25
N GLU A 24 -36.01 20.52 25.98
CA GLU A 24 -36.29 21.91 25.51
C GLU A 24 -35.38 22.35 24.34
N GLU A 25 -34.14 21.81 24.22
CA GLU A 25 -33.23 22.08 23.09
C GLU A 25 -33.73 21.46 21.77
N ASP A 26 -34.37 20.30 21.84
CA ASP A 26 -34.98 19.66 20.66
C ASP A 26 -36.18 20.47 20.13
N MET A 27 -36.91 21.16 21.02
CA MET A 27 -38.03 22.03 20.64
C MET A 27 -37.59 23.29 19.89
N GLU A 28 -36.39 23.82 20.16
CA GLU A 28 -35.83 24.93 19.37
C GLU A 28 -35.46 24.48 17.95
N ARG A 29 -34.80 23.33 17.80
CA ARG A 29 -34.47 22.74 16.49
C ARG A 29 -35.72 22.37 15.68
N VAL A 30 -36.72 21.79 16.34
CA VAL A 30 -37.99 21.44 15.72
C VAL A 30 -38.72 22.70 15.24
N ASN A 31 -38.71 23.78 16.03
CA ASN A 31 -39.27 25.06 15.60
C ASN A 31 -38.48 25.70 14.45
N GLU A 32 -37.16 25.52 14.40
CA GLU A 32 -36.32 25.98 13.30
C GLU A 32 -36.65 25.24 12.00
N TRP A 33 -36.80 23.91 12.05
CA TRP A 33 -37.25 23.09 10.92
C TRP A 33 -38.67 23.44 10.47
N ARG A 34 -39.57 23.69 11.43
CA ARG A 34 -40.94 24.13 11.15
C ARG A 34 -40.94 25.47 10.41
N ASN A 35 -40.12 26.42 10.83
CA ASN A 35 -39.98 27.73 10.17
C ASN A 35 -39.39 27.62 8.75
N ILE A 36 -38.44 26.71 8.54
CA ILE A 36 -37.88 26.41 7.21
C ILE A 36 -38.94 25.77 6.31
N LEU A 37 -39.69 24.80 6.81
CA LEU A 37 -40.77 24.15 6.06
C LEU A 37 -41.92 25.10 5.74
N ILE A 38 -42.26 26.02 6.64
CA ILE A 38 -43.23 27.10 6.38
C ILE A 38 -42.69 28.07 5.31
N ARG A 39 -41.39 28.39 5.33
CA ARG A 39 -40.75 29.20 4.28
C ARG A 39 -40.78 28.51 2.92
N ILE A 40 -40.53 27.20 2.88
CA ILE A 40 -40.62 26.39 1.66
C ILE A 40 -42.08 26.30 1.18
N ALA A 41 -43.04 26.11 2.10
CA ALA A 41 -44.46 26.05 1.78
C ALA A 41 -45.05 27.38 1.29
N ASN A 42 -44.45 28.51 1.70
CA ASN A 42 -44.81 29.86 1.26
C ASN A 42 -44.05 30.34 0.00
N LEU A 43 -43.20 29.51 -0.60
CA LEU A 43 -42.68 29.78 -1.94
C LEU A 43 -43.85 29.67 -2.93
N ALA A 44 -44.44 30.82 -3.26
CA ALA A 44 -45.50 30.88 -4.26
C ALA A 44 -44.99 30.27 -5.57
N GLY A 45 -45.72 29.29 -6.10
CA GLY A 45 -45.41 28.68 -7.38
C GLY A 45 -45.39 29.73 -8.50
N PHE A 46 -44.44 29.59 -9.41
CA PHE A 46 -44.26 30.48 -10.57
C PHE A 46 -45.56 30.55 -11.40
N HIS A 47 -46.30 31.65 -11.30
CA HIS A 47 -47.48 31.91 -12.12
C HIS A 47 -47.07 32.79 -13.30
N SER A 48 -46.85 32.17 -14.47
CA SER A 48 -46.62 32.93 -15.69
C SER A 48 -47.92 33.61 -16.12
N SER A 49 -47.94 34.94 -16.11
CA SER A 49 -48.99 35.72 -16.80
C SER A 49 -48.62 36.05 -18.25
N GLN A 50 -47.54 35.47 -18.80
CA GLN A 50 -47.08 35.71 -20.17
C GLN A 50 -47.11 34.41 -20.98
N ASN A 51 -47.73 34.47 -22.17
CA ASN A 51 -47.69 33.39 -23.15
C ASN A 51 -46.29 33.33 -23.80
N TYR A 52 -45.42 32.48 -23.26
CA TYR A 52 -44.13 32.15 -23.89
C TYR A 52 -44.36 31.36 -25.20
N ARG A 53 -43.54 31.62 -26.21
CA ARG A 53 -43.67 30.96 -27.53
C ARG A 53 -43.01 29.59 -27.60
N ASP A 54 -42.03 29.32 -26.75
CA ASP A 54 -41.28 28.06 -26.67
C ASP A 54 -40.96 27.72 -25.21
N GLU A 55 -40.92 26.43 -24.89
CA GLU A 55 -40.67 25.86 -23.58
C GLU A 55 -39.26 26.23 -23.07
N TYR A 56 -38.30 26.41 -23.99
CA TYR A 56 -36.94 26.86 -23.69
C TYR A 56 -36.89 28.23 -23.00
N GLU A 57 -37.63 29.24 -23.48
CA GLU A 57 -37.63 30.58 -22.85
C GLU A 57 -38.24 30.55 -21.44
N CYS A 58 -39.25 29.70 -21.23
CA CYS A 58 -39.87 29.49 -19.93
C CYS A 58 -38.89 28.82 -18.95
N VAL A 59 -38.20 27.76 -19.41
CA VAL A 59 -37.17 27.05 -18.64
C VAL A 59 -35.98 27.96 -18.34
N GLU A 60 -35.56 28.81 -19.28
CA GLU A 60 -34.45 29.74 -19.09
C GLU A 60 -34.76 30.79 -18.00
N GLU A 61 -35.99 31.31 -17.95
CA GLU A 61 -36.41 32.23 -16.89
C GLU A 61 -36.61 31.52 -15.54
N ILE A 62 -37.10 30.28 -15.53
CA ILE A 62 -37.18 29.46 -14.32
C ILE A 62 -35.79 29.16 -13.77
N VAL A 63 -34.83 28.79 -14.63
CA VAL A 63 -33.44 28.52 -14.27
C VAL A 63 -32.76 29.79 -13.76
N LYS A 64 -32.98 30.95 -14.40
CA LYS A 64 -32.47 32.24 -13.90
C LYS A 64 -33.05 32.61 -12.54
N ASP A 65 -34.32 32.33 -12.29
CA ASP A 65 -34.97 32.61 -11.01
C ASP A 65 -34.52 31.65 -9.90
N ILE A 66 -34.27 30.37 -10.23
CA ILE A 66 -33.72 29.36 -9.32
C ILE A 66 -32.26 29.66 -8.98
N LEU A 67 -31.42 30.02 -9.98
CA LEU A 67 -30.03 30.40 -9.75
C LEU A 67 -29.92 31.63 -8.85
N ARG A 68 -30.76 32.65 -9.08
CA ARG A 68 -30.86 33.82 -8.18
C ARG A 68 -31.24 33.45 -6.75
N LYS A 69 -32.06 32.40 -6.56
CA LYS A 69 -32.48 31.92 -5.23
C LYS A 69 -31.42 31.04 -4.55
N LEU A 70 -30.59 30.34 -5.32
CA LEU A 70 -29.51 29.46 -4.84
C LEU A 70 -28.22 30.23 -4.50
N GLU A 71 -27.99 31.40 -5.09
CA GLU A 71 -26.81 32.27 -4.90
C GLU A 71 -26.61 32.81 -3.46
N HIS A 72 -27.54 32.56 -2.54
CA HIS A 72 -27.40 32.93 -1.12
C HIS A 72 -26.76 31.85 -0.24
N LEU A 73 -26.43 30.67 -0.78
CA LEU A 73 -25.81 29.57 -0.04
C LEU A 73 -24.29 29.59 -0.21
N ILE A 74 -23.57 30.06 0.82
CA ILE A 74 -22.11 29.91 0.92
C ILE A 74 -21.79 28.40 0.91
N PRO A 75 -20.81 27.92 0.11
CA PRO A 75 -20.37 26.52 0.11
C PRO A 75 -20.09 25.98 1.52
N CYS A 76 -20.53 24.76 1.82
CA CYS A 76 -20.41 24.13 3.15
C CYS A 76 -18.98 24.04 3.68
N ASP A 77 -17.97 23.95 2.81
CA ASP A 77 -16.55 23.92 3.18
C ASP A 77 -16.03 25.25 3.71
N ILE A 78 -16.56 26.35 3.18
CA ILE A 78 -16.21 27.68 3.66
C ILE A 78 -16.78 27.84 5.07
N LYS A 79 -18.06 27.51 5.30
CA LYS A 79 -18.75 27.71 6.59
C LYS A 79 -18.03 27.10 7.82
N ARG A 80 -17.29 25.99 7.63
CA ARG A 80 -16.55 25.29 8.70
C ARG A 80 -15.12 25.81 8.92
N SER A 81 -14.57 26.62 8.01
CA SER A 81 -13.20 27.16 8.08
C SER A 81 -13.11 28.63 8.54
N LEU A 82 -14.24 29.27 8.85
CA LEU A 82 -14.38 30.71 9.10
C LEU A 82 -14.28 31.14 10.58
N VAL A 83 -13.63 30.37 11.43
CA VAL A 83 -13.48 30.72 12.87
C VAL A 83 -12.87 32.14 13.00
N GLY A 84 -13.62 33.05 13.62
CA GLY A 84 -13.26 34.47 13.83
C GLY A 84 -13.41 35.41 12.61
N ILE A 85 -13.69 34.90 11.40
CA ILE A 85 -13.78 35.71 10.17
C ILE A 85 -15.08 36.52 10.11
N ASP A 86 -16.18 36.01 10.67
CA ASP A 86 -17.48 36.69 10.66
C ASP A 86 -17.44 38.09 11.30
N ASN A 87 -16.64 38.27 12.35
CA ASN A 87 -16.47 39.56 13.00
C ASN A 87 -15.80 40.58 12.06
N HIS A 88 -14.77 40.14 11.30
CA HIS A 88 -14.12 40.99 10.32
C HIS A 88 -15.05 41.35 9.15
N ILE A 89 -15.87 40.42 8.68
CA ILE A 89 -16.88 40.68 7.65
C ILE A 89 -17.94 41.68 8.13
N ARG A 90 -18.39 41.57 9.39
CA ARG A 90 -19.33 42.54 10.00
C ARG A 90 -18.74 43.94 10.11
N GLN A 91 -17.44 44.06 10.42
CA GLN A 91 -16.75 45.35 10.53
C GLN A 91 -16.53 46.02 9.17
N ILE A 92 -16.22 45.23 8.13
CA ILE A 92 -16.10 45.74 6.74
C ILE A 92 -17.47 46.20 6.22
N GLY A 93 -18.55 45.54 6.62
CA GLY A 93 -19.92 45.97 6.34
C GLY A 93 -20.29 45.84 4.86
N ASN A 94 -21.09 46.79 4.36
CA ASN A 94 -21.59 46.75 2.98
C ASN A 94 -20.51 47.20 1.98
N ILE A 95 -19.97 46.26 1.20
CA ILE A 95 -18.92 46.55 0.22
C ILE A 95 -19.39 47.46 -0.93
N SER A 96 -20.69 47.45 -1.25
CA SER A 96 -21.28 48.27 -2.32
C SER A 96 -21.23 49.78 -2.05
N SER A 97 -20.86 50.20 -0.83
CA SER A 97 -20.67 51.60 -0.44
C SER A 97 -19.28 52.16 -0.73
N HIS A 98 -18.34 51.32 -1.17
CA HIS A 98 -16.95 51.69 -1.42
C HIS A 98 -16.55 51.37 -2.87
N SER A 99 -15.72 52.19 -3.50
CA SER A 99 -15.19 51.90 -4.84
C SER A 99 -13.95 50.98 -4.82
N ALA A 100 -13.19 51.02 -3.73
CA ALA A 100 -11.96 50.25 -3.54
C ALA A 100 -11.75 49.93 -2.05
N ILE A 101 -11.56 48.65 -1.73
CA ILE A 101 -11.37 48.15 -0.37
C ILE A 101 -9.98 47.53 -0.26
N GLY A 102 -9.11 48.15 0.53
CA GLY A 102 -7.77 47.65 0.81
C GLY A 102 -7.75 46.87 2.13
N ILE A 103 -7.44 45.58 2.08
CA ILE A 103 -7.31 44.69 3.22
C ILE A 103 -5.81 44.44 3.46
N TRP A 104 -5.31 44.83 4.63
CA TRP A 104 -3.89 44.69 4.96
C TRP A 104 -3.62 44.09 6.33
N GLY A 105 -2.42 43.55 6.50
CA GLY A 105 -1.98 42.87 7.73
C GLY A 105 -0.82 41.91 7.49
N GLY A 106 -0.26 41.37 8.58
CA GLY A 106 0.91 40.48 8.56
C GLY A 106 0.73 39.20 7.71
N SER A 107 1.82 38.50 7.40
CA SER A 107 1.76 37.21 6.68
C SER A 107 0.88 36.21 7.44
N GLY A 108 0.13 35.37 6.73
CA GLY A 108 -0.69 34.31 7.34
C GLY A 108 -1.90 34.75 8.18
N ILE A 109 -2.19 36.05 8.28
CA ILE A 109 -3.26 36.60 9.15
C ILE A 109 -4.70 36.38 8.62
N GLY A 110 -4.87 35.82 7.42
CA GLY A 110 -6.21 35.52 6.85
C GLY A 110 -6.79 36.56 5.87
N LYS A 111 -5.96 37.46 5.32
CA LYS A 111 -6.40 38.49 4.34
C LYS A 111 -7.10 37.91 3.13
N THR A 112 -6.46 36.95 2.46
CA THR A 112 -6.99 36.25 1.28
C THR A 112 -8.33 35.60 1.60
N THR A 113 -8.43 34.94 2.76
CA THR A 113 -9.67 34.30 3.21
C THR A 113 -10.81 35.31 3.39
N ILE A 114 -10.55 36.48 4.01
CA ILE A 114 -11.56 37.55 4.14
C ILE A 114 -11.97 38.05 2.75
N ALA A 115 -11.01 38.29 1.85
CA ALA A 115 -11.30 38.76 0.49
C ALA A 115 -12.13 37.74 -0.31
N SER A 116 -11.83 36.44 -0.19
CA SER A 116 -12.62 35.37 -0.80
C SER A 116 -14.04 35.31 -0.24
N VAL A 117 -14.22 35.46 1.07
CA VAL A 117 -15.57 35.48 1.68
C VAL A 117 -16.37 36.69 1.19
N LEU A 118 -15.76 37.88 1.16
CA LEU A 118 -16.41 39.08 0.62
C LEU A 118 -16.77 38.92 -0.86
N TYR A 119 -15.90 38.29 -1.64
CA TYR A 119 -16.15 38.00 -3.04
C TYR A 119 -17.37 37.11 -3.23
N TYR A 120 -17.36 35.90 -2.65
CA TYR A 120 -18.45 34.94 -2.84
C TYR A 120 -19.77 35.43 -2.23
N LYS A 121 -19.72 36.16 -1.11
CA LYS A 121 -20.92 36.69 -0.45
C LYS A 121 -21.63 37.76 -1.29
N ASN A 122 -20.90 38.50 -2.14
CA ASN A 122 -21.45 39.67 -2.83
C ASN A 122 -21.38 39.57 -4.37
N GLN A 123 -20.78 38.53 -4.95
CA GLN A 123 -20.59 38.41 -6.41
C GLN A 123 -21.90 38.53 -7.20
N SER A 124 -23.02 38.03 -6.66
CA SER A 124 -24.35 38.10 -7.28
C SER A 124 -24.93 39.52 -7.38
N GLU A 125 -24.41 40.49 -6.63
CA GLU A 125 -24.82 41.90 -6.73
C GLU A 125 -24.19 42.65 -7.93
N PHE A 126 -23.29 41.97 -8.67
CA PHE A 126 -22.49 42.56 -9.75
C PHE A 126 -22.73 41.83 -11.08
N ALA A 127 -22.68 42.58 -12.18
CA ALA A 127 -22.87 42.07 -13.54
C ALA A 127 -21.65 41.32 -14.11
N GLY A 128 -20.58 41.21 -13.33
CA GLY A 128 -19.37 40.45 -13.62
C GLY A 128 -18.43 40.46 -12.43
N TRP A 129 -17.70 39.37 -12.21
CA TRP A 129 -16.81 39.21 -11.07
C TRP A 129 -15.51 38.51 -11.50
N TYR A 130 -14.39 38.83 -10.86
CA TYR A 130 -13.11 38.18 -11.15
C TYR A 130 -12.20 38.16 -9.92
N PHE A 131 -11.56 37.02 -9.64
CA PHE A 131 -10.61 36.85 -8.55
C PHE A 131 -9.20 36.59 -9.10
N ALA A 132 -8.32 37.58 -8.97
CA ALA A 132 -6.92 37.48 -9.37
C ALA A 132 -6.09 37.00 -8.17
N ALA A 133 -5.83 35.68 -8.09
CA ALA A 133 -4.98 35.09 -7.07
C ALA A 133 -3.47 35.32 -7.35
N ASN A 134 -2.69 35.55 -6.28
CA ASN A 134 -1.22 35.67 -6.30
C ASN A 134 -0.67 36.69 -7.33
N VAL A 135 -1.21 37.91 -7.31
CA VAL A 135 -0.86 38.97 -8.29
C VAL A 135 0.64 39.27 -8.27
N ARG A 136 1.27 39.33 -7.09
CA ARG A 136 2.71 39.51 -6.97
C ARG A 136 3.52 38.47 -7.74
N GLU A 137 3.25 37.18 -7.51
CA GLU A 137 4.02 36.09 -8.14
C GLU A 137 3.88 36.12 -9.67
N LYS A 138 2.64 36.27 -10.16
CA LYS A 138 2.34 36.36 -11.60
C LYS A 138 2.97 37.60 -12.23
N TRP A 139 3.07 38.68 -11.47
CA TRP A 139 3.69 39.92 -11.94
C TRP A 139 5.21 39.81 -12.07
N GLU A 140 5.88 39.16 -11.12
CA GLU A 140 7.34 39.01 -11.09
C GLU A 140 7.87 38.14 -12.25
N LYS A 141 7.03 37.28 -12.84
CA LYS A 141 7.40 36.39 -13.96
C LYS A 141 7.42 37.06 -15.35
N ASN A 142 7.07 38.34 -15.49
CA ASN A 142 7.03 39.17 -16.73
C ASN A 142 6.19 38.64 -17.92
N THR A 143 6.24 37.36 -18.26
CA THR A 143 5.44 36.71 -19.33
C THR A 143 3.96 36.57 -18.96
N GLU A 144 3.65 36.44 -17.66
CA GLU A 144 2.30 36.21 -17.14
C GLU A 144 1.47 37.49 -16.92
N ARG A 145 2.10 38.67 -16.92
CA ARG A 145 1.41 39.96 -16.73
C ARG A 145 0.32 40.22 -17.77
N ASN A 146 0.60 39.90 -19.04
CA ASN A 146 -0.36 40.05 -20.14
C ASN A 146 -1.46 39.00 -20.08
N VAL A 147 -1.12 37.79 -19.65
CA VAL A 147 -2.06 36.68 -19.49
C VAL A 147 -3.09 37.02 -18.42
N LEU A 148 -2.65 37.47 -17.25
CA LEU A 148 -3.54 37.85 -16.13
C LEU A 148 -4.54 38.94 -16.54
N ARG A 149 -4.10 39.96 -17.28
CA ARG A 149 -4.97 41.03 -17.77
C ARG A 149 -5.98 40.51 -18.81
N ASN A 150 -5.51 39.70 -19.76
CA ASN A 150 -6.38 39.15 -20.81
C ASN A 150 -7.42 38.19 -20.22
N GLU A 151 -7.05 37.39 -19.23
CA GLU A 151 -7.97 36.55 -18.46
C GLU A 151 -9.04 37.38 -17.75
N LEU A 152 -8.65 38.43 -17.03
CA LEU A 152 -9.58 39.33 -16.35
C LEU A 152 -10.62 39.90 -17.33
N VAL A 153 -10.15 40.45 -18.46
CA VAL A 153 -11.02 41.08 -19.47
C VAL A 153 -11.92 40.05 -20.16
N SER A 154 -11.36 38.91 -20.57
CA SER A 154 -12.07 37.80 -21.20
C SER A 154 -13.17 37.25 -20.29
N HIS A 155 -12.86 37.09 -18.99
CA HIS A 155 -13.81 36.56 -18.01
C HIS A 155 -14.98 37.52 -17.75
N ILE A 156 -14.71 38.83 -17.59
CA ILE A 156 -15.75 39.83 -17.36
C ILE A 156 -16.63 40.03 -18.61
N LEU A 157 -16.05 39.95 -19.81
CA LEU A 157 -16.78 40.15 -21.07
C LEU A 157 -17.42 38.87 -21.62
N GLN A 158 -17.03 37.69 -21.11
CA GLN A 158 -17.43 36.35 -21.59
C GLN A 158 -17.15 36.13 -23.09
N ASP A 159 -15.98 36.59 -23.54
CA ASP A 159 -15.60 36.62 -24.95
C ASP A 159 -14.08 36.40 -25.08
N LYS A 160 -13.65 35.59 -26.07
CA LYS A 160 -12.23 35.28 -26.33
C LYS A 160 -11.55 36.49 -26.96
N THR A 161 -11.28 37.50 -26.14
CA THR A 161 -10.75 38.79 -26.58
C THR A 161 -9.23 38.79 -26.39
N GLU A 162 -8.46 38.66 -27.47
CA GLU A 162 -7.01 38.83 -27.42
C GLU A 162 -6.64 40.31 -27.52
N ILE A 163 -5.98 40.86 -26.50
CA ILE A 163 -5.54 42.26 -26.49
C ILE A 163 -4.15 42.33 -27.14
N PRO A 164 -3.99 42.95 -28.33
CA PRO A 164 -2.76 42.83 -29.11
C PRO A 164 -1.60 43.68 -28.60
N THR A 165 -1.85 44.68 -27.74
CA THR A 165 -0.83 45.63 -27.28
C THR A 165 -0.62 45.58 -25.77
N PRO A 166 0.65 45.60 -25.27
CA PRO A 166 0.94 45.36 -23.85
C PRO A 166 0.48 46.46 -22.89
N ASP A 167 0.28 47.70 -23.34
CA ASP A 167 0.14 48.84 -22.41
C ASP A 167 -1.16 49.66 -22.55
N ILE A 168 -1.98 49.39 -23.57
CA ILE A 168 -3.18 50.19 -23.85
C ILE A 168 -4.39 49.28 -24.10
N LEU A 169 -5.47 49.50 -23.34
CA LEU A 169 -6.73 48.80 -23.55
C LEU A 169 -7.51 49.45 -24.71
N PRO A 170 -7.95 48.69 -25.72
CA PRO A 170 -8.74 49.24 -26.83
C PRO A 170 -10.00 49.98 -26.35
N ALA A 171 -10.30 51.14 -26.95
CA ALA A 171 -11.41 52.00 -26.54
C ALA A 171 -12.79 51.29 -26.54
N ASP A 172 -12.98 50.33 -27.44
CA ASP A 172 -14.22 49.55 -27.50
C ASP A 172 -14.37 48.57 -26.32
N ILE A 173 -13.29 47.86 -25.97
CA ILE A 173 -13.23 46.99 -24.80
C ILE A 173 -13.48 47.82 -23.53
N LYS A 174 -12.81 48.97 -23.40
CA LYS A 174 -13.01 49.89 -22.28
C LYS A 174 -14.45 50.37 -22.16
N ARG A 175 -15.10 50.70 -23.28
CA ARG A 175 -16.52 51.08 -23.32
C ARG A 175 -17.44 49.92 -22.89
N ARG A 176 -17.14 48.68 -23.26
CA ARG A 176 -17.89 47.47 -22.87
C ARG A 176 -17.73 47.20 -21.36
N LEU A 177 -16.50 47.29 -20.83
CA LEU A 177 -16.21 47.12 -19.41
C LEU A 177 -16.88 48.22 -18.55
N GLY A 178 -16.86 49.48 -19.01
CA GLY A 178 -17.50 50.60 -18.30
C GLY A 178 -19.03 50.49 -18.17
N ARG A 179 -19.68 49.64 -18.98
CA ARG A 179 -21.13 49.38 -18.90
C ARG A 179 -21.50 48.30 -17.88
N LYS A 180 -20.55 47.46 -17.45
CA LYS A 180 -20.78 46.41 -16.46
C LYS A 180 -20.35 46.91 -15.08
N ARG A 181 -21.24 46.76 -14.09
CA ARG A 181 -20.89 46.90 -12.67
C ARG A 181 -20.18 45.63 -12.24
N VAL A 182 -18.91 45.71 -11.82
CA VAL A 182 -18.10 44.50 -11.55
C VAL A 182 -17.51 44.43 -10.13
N LEU A 183 -17.22 43.21 -9.67
CA LEU A 183 -16.50 42.93 -8.42
C LEU A 183 -15.16 42.26 -8.72
N ILE A 184 -14.05 42.90 -8.39
CA ILE A 184 -12.71 42.38 -8.68
C ILE A 184 -11.93 42.21 -7.38
N VAL A 185 -11.30 41.06 -7.17
CA VAL A 185 -10.33 40.84 -6.09
C VAL A 185 -8.93 40.73 -6.66
N LEU A 186 -7.99 41.51 -6.14
CA LEU A 186 -6.56 41.44 -6.42
C LEU A 186 -5.84 40.94 -5.16
N ASP A 187 -5.43 39.68 -5.16
CA ASP A 187 -4.83 39.05 -4.01
C ASP A 187 -3.29 39.10 -4.06
N ASP A 188 -2.66 39.40 -2.93
CA ASP A 188 -1.21 39.53 -2.74
C ASP A 188 -0.55 40.58 -3.67
N VAL A 189 -0.92 41.84 -3.48
CA VAL A 189 -0.36 42.98 -4.20
C VAL A 189 0.79 43.60 -3.41
N ASN A 190 1.95 43.79 -4.04
CA ASN A 190 3.14 44.40 -3.43
C ASN A 190 3.62 45.69 -4.11
N LYS A 191 2.95 46.13 -5.17
CA LYS A 191 3.28 47.34 -5.93
C LYS A 191 2.01 48.06 -6.43
N PRO A 192 1.90 49.39 -6.30
CA PRO A 192 0.72 50.12 -6.78
C PRO A 192 0.52 49.99 -8.31
N GLU A 193 1.60 49.82 -9.07
CA GLU A 193 1.54 49.65 -10.53
C GLU A 193 0.77 48.39 -10.96
N GLN A 194 0.68 47.37 -10.10
CA GLN A 194 -0.10 46.16 -10.35
C GLN A 194 -1.60 46.44 -10.41
N ILE A 195 -2.09 47.29 -9.51
CA ILE A 195 -3.49 47.71 -9.44
C ILE A 195 -3.80 48.55 -10.68
N GLU A 196 -3.01 49.60 -10.93
CA GLU A 196 -3.20 50.49 -12.08
C GLU A 196 -3.22 49.75 -13.42
N TYR A 197 -2.40 48.72 -13.57
CA TYR A 197 -2.33 47.94 -14.79
C TYR A 197 -3.54 47.02 -15.02
N LEU A 198 -4.15 46.51 -13.95
CA LEU A 198 -5.31 45.62 -14.04
C LEU A 198 -6.64 46.38 -14.02
N THR A 199 -6.67 47.58 -13.44
CA THR A 199 -7.91 48.35 -13.23
C THR A 199 -7.96 49.70 -13.94
N GLY A 200 -6.85 50.12 -14.54
CA GLY A 200 -6.68 51.43 -15.18
C GLY A 200 -6.12 52.46 -14.20
N ARG A 201 -5.47 53.49 -14.75
CA ARG A 201 -4.94 54.64 -13.98
C ARG A 201 -6.09 55.52 -13.44
N PRO A 202 -5.88 56.34 -12.41
CA PRO A 202 -6.92 57.21 -11.84
C PRO A 202 -7.62 58.14 -12.85
N HIS A 203 -6.90 58.57 -13.89
CA HIS A 203 -7.42 59.42 -14.97
C HIS A 203 -7.97 58.61 -16.17
N ASP A 204 -7.89 57.28 -16.14
CA ASP A 204 -8.21 56.37 -17.23
C ASP A 204 -8.93 55.09 -16.73
N VAL A 205 -10.01 55.26 -15.95
CA VAL A 205 -10.74 54.16 -15.29
C VAL A 205 -11.42 53.22 -16.31
N TRP A 206 -11.24 51.90 -16.14
CA TRP A 206 -11.77 50.88 -17.07
C TRP A 206 -13.19 50.44 -16.79
N PHE A 207 -13.59 50.45 -15.51
CA PHE A 207 -14.84 49.87 -15.05
C PHE A 207 -15.89 50.92 -14.68
N ASN A 208 -17.13 50.48 -14.52
CA ASN A 208 -18.21 51.34 -14.06
C ASN A 208 -17.88 51.95 -12.67
N PRO A 209 -18.19 53.23 -12.39
CA PRO A 209 -17.93 53.84 -11.08
C PRO A 209 -18.61 53.15 -9.88
N LYS A 210 -19.64 52.33 -10.11
CA LYS A 210 -20.30 51.50 -9.08
C LYS A 210 -19.67 50.11 -8.89
N SER A 211 -18.55 49.85 -9.56
CA SER A 211 -17.76 48.62 -9.40
C SER A 211 -16.97 48.67 -8.10
N VAL A 212 -16.66 47.50 -7.55
CA VAL A 212 -15.90 47.36 -6.30
C VAL A 212 -14.62 46.59 -6.59
N ILE A 213 -13.48 47.14 -6.16
CA ILE A 213 -12.18 46.48 -6.25
C ILE A 213 -11.69 46.18 -4.84
N ILE A 214 -11.40 44.92 -4.52
CA ILE A 214 -10.83 44.48 -3.25
C ILE A 214 -9.36 44.16 -3.48
N VAL A 215 -8.47 44.70 -2.67
CA VAL A 215 -7.02 44.46 -2.75
C VAL A 215 -6.53 43.88 -1.44
N THR A 216 -5.78 42.78 -1.48
CA THR A 216 -5.08 42.27 -0.28
C THR A 216 -3.59 42.58 -0.38
N THR A 217 -2.99 43.03 0.73
CA THR A 217 -1.56 43.34 0.78
C THR A 217 -0.96 43.19 2.18
N THR A 218 0.35 43.02 2.28
CA THR A 218 1.09 43.13 3.54
C THR A 218 1.58 44.56 3.80
N ASP A 219 1.61 45.43 2.79
CA ASP A 219 2.11 46.79 2.87
C ASP A 219 0.97 47.83 2.86
N ASN A 220 0.81 48.54 3.98
CA ASN A 220 -0.19 49.60 4.12
C ASN A 220 0.02 50.78 3.14
N GLN A 221 1.23 50.96 2.58
CA GLN A 221 1.48 52.05 1.62
C GLN A 221 0.68 51.87 0.32
N ILE A 222 0.36 50.63 -0.08
CA ILE A 222 -0.29 50.30 -1.36
C ILE A 222 -1.79 50.64 -1.35
N ILE A 223 -2.44 50.54 -0.19
CA ILE A 223 -3.89 50.74 -0.05
C ILE A 223 -4.27 52.15 0.38
N LYS A 224 -3.31 53.09 0.43
CA LYS A 224 -3.57 54.48 0.84
C LYS A 224 -4.64 55.16 -0.01
N ASP A 225 -4.72 54.79 -1.28
CA ASP A 225 -5.67 55.34 -2.25
C ASP A 225 -7.00 54.58 -2.29
N CYS A 226 -7.17 53.52 -1.49
CA CYS A 226 -8.43 52.80 -1.35
C CYS A 226 -9.45 53.59 -0.50
N THR A 227 -10.73 53.51 -0.86
CA THR A 227 -11.81 54.21 -0.12
C THR A 227 -12.09 53.61 1.25
N LEU A 228 -11.84 52.32 1.45
CA LEU A 228 -11.82 51.67 2.76
C LEU A 228 -10.47 50.99 2.99
N GLN A 229 -9.85 51.27 4.14
CA GLN A 229 -8.60 50.63 4.56
C GLN A 229 -8.89 49.79 5.81
N TYR A 230 -8.81 48.47 5.66
CA TYR A 230 -9.14 47.53 6.72
C TYR A 230 -7.91 46.75 7.16
N LYS A 231 -7.54 46.92 8.44
CA LYS A 231 -6.45 46.17 9.05
C LYS A 231 -6.98 44.87 9.67
N VAL A 232 -6.46 43.74 9.23
CA VAL A 232 -6.83 42.43 9.80
C VAL A 232 -6.14 42.26 11.15
N GLY A 233 -6.95 42.02 12.18
CA GLY A 233 -6.49 41.70 13.53
C GLY A 233 -6.14 40.22 13.68
N LYS A 234 -5.47 39.88 14.78
CA LYS A 234 -5.26 38.48 15.20
C LYS A 234 -6.59 37.87 15.69
N LEU A 235 -6.68 36.55 15.69
CA LEU A 235 -7.77 35.84 16.36
C LEU A 235 -7.66 36.06 17.87
N ASN A 236 -8.81 36.18 18.54
CA ASN A 236 -8.84 36.13 20.00
C ASN A 236 -8.55 34.70 20.49
N ASP A 237 -8.21 34.55 21.77
CA ASP A 237 -7.79 33.25 22.31
C ASP A 237 -8.82 32.13 22.13
N ASN A 238 -10.12 32.46 22.17
CA ASN A 238 -11.19 31.47 21.99
C ASN A 238 -11.29 31.01 20.54
N ASP A 239 -11.28 31.93 19.58
CA ASP A 239 -11.29 31.64 18.15
C ASP A 239 -9.99 30.93 17.72
N ALA A 240 -8.86 31.32 18.32
CA ALA A 240 -7.58 30.70 18.07
C ALA A 240 -7.54 29.25 18.58
N LEU A 241 -8.04 29.01 19.80
CA LEU A 241 -8.17 27.69 20.39
C LEU A 241 -9.14 26.81 19.60
N HIS A 242 -10.25 27.37 19.15
CA HIS A 242 -11.21 26.67 18.32
C HIS A 242 -10.60 26.27 16.97
N LEU A 243 -9.95 27.19 16.26
CA LEU A 243 -9.31 26.89 14.97
C LEU A 243 -8.21 25.82 15.11
N PHE A 244 -7.40 25.90 16.17
CA PHE A 244 -6.39 24.90 16.49
C PHE A 244 -7.02 23.54 16.82
N SER A 245 -8.02 23.53 17.71
CA SER A 245 -8.71 22.31 18.15
C SER A 245 -9.38 21.60 16.99
N PHE A 246 -10.02 22.34 16.10
CA PHE A 246 -10.65 21.78 14.92
C PHE A 246 -9.62 21.09 14.00
N ARG A 247 -8.41 21.65 13.89
CA ARG A 247 -7.34 21.07 13.06
C ARG A 247 -6.68 19.86 13.71
N ALA A 248 -6.53 19.84 15.04
CA ALA A 248 -5.88 18.77 15.77
C ALA A 248 -6.80 17.63 16.21
N PHE A 249 -8.05 17.93 16.57
CA PHE A 249 -8.99 16.97 17.18
C PHE A 249 -10.31 16.82 16.41
N LYS A 250 -10.57 17.67 15.40
CA LYS A 250 -11.86 17.77 14.71
C LYS A 250 -13.04 18.18 15.61
N THR A 251 -12.75 18.77 16.78
CA THR A 251 -13.75 19.24 17.75
C THR A 251 -13.62 20.76 17.98
N GLU A 252 -14.68 21.40 18.47
CA GLU A 252 -14.68 22.84 18.75
C GLU A 252 -13.72 23.22 19.90
N THR A 253 -13.59 22.35 20.90
CA THR A 253 -12.68 22.51 22.05
C THR A 253 -11.77 21.29 22.21
N PRO A 254 -10.51 21.47 22.67
CA PRO A 254 -9.62 20.36 22.94
C PRO A 254 -10.17 19.45 24.06
N PRO A 255 -9.88 18.14 24.04
CA PRO A 255 -10.11 17.28 25.19
C PRO A 255 -9.38 17.80 26.44
N ASP A 256 -9.97 17.62 27.64
CA ASP A 256 -9.44 18.17 28.90
C ASP A 256 -7.97 17.83 29.15
N VAL A 257 -7.56 16.60 28.81
CA VAL A 257 -6.18 16.11 28.96
C VAL A 257 -5.20 16.93 28.11
N HIS A 258 -5.61 17.39 26.93
CA HIS A 258 -4.77 18.14 25.99
C HIS A 258 -4.93 19.66 26.08
N MET A 259 -5.78 20.14 26.99
CA MET A 259 -6.15 21.56 27.11
C MET A 259 -4.94 22.45 27.41
N GLU A 260 -4.04 22.04 28.30
CA GLU A 260 -2.87 22.85 28.66
C GLU A 260 -1.87 22.98 27.50
N VAL A 261 -1.55 21.89 26.82
CA VAL A 261 -0.61 21.90 25.68
C VAL A 261 -1.23 22.65 24.49
N SER A 262 -2.54 22.51 24.27
CA SER A 262 -3.27 23.28 23.26
C SER A 262 -3.21 24.78 23.53
N LYS A 263 -3.38 25.22 24.78
CA LYS A 263 -3.22 26.63 25.17
C LYS A 263 -1.79 27.12 24.99
N MET A 264 -0.79 26.29 25.26
CA MET A 264 0.61 26.63 25.00
C MET A 264 0.88 26.81 23.50
N ALA A 265 0.38 25.91 22.66
CA ALA A 265 0.50 26.00 21.20
C ALA A 265 -0.22 27.24 20.64
N VAL A 266 -1.42 27.53 21.12
CA VAL A 266 -2.19 28.73 20.75
C VAL A 266 -1.47 30.01 21.19
N SER A 267 -0.93 30.03 22.40
CA SER A 267 -0.13 31.16 22.90
C SER A 267 1.13 31.38 22.07
N TYR A 268 1.79 30.30 21.65
CA TYR A 268 2.96 30.40 20.78
C TYR A 268 2.57 30.89 19.37
N ALA A 269 1.44 30.44 18.81
CA ALA A 269 0.95 30.90 17.51
C ALA A 269 0.45 32.35 17.49
N ASP A 270 0.27 32.97 18.68
CA ASP A 270 -0.04 34.39 18.87
C ASP A 270 -1.25 34.84 18.02
N GLY A 271 -2.28 34.00 17.97
CA GLY A 271 -3.55 34.26 17.28
C GLY A 271 -3.45 34.34 15.74
N ILE A 272 -2.34 33.89 15.13
CA ILE A 272 -2.15 33.87 13.67
C ILE A 272 -2.83 32.60 13.09
N PRO A 273 -3.90 32.72 12.28
CA PRO A 273 -4.66 31.58 11.77
C PRO A 273 -3.82 30.52 11.06
N ARG A 274 -2.84 30.95 10.25
CA ARG A 274 -1.99 30.03 9.49
C ARG A 274 -1.05 29.21 10.39
N ALA A 275 -0.46 29.84 11.40
CA ALA A 275 0.37 29.15 12.38
C ALA A 275 -0.44 28.15 13.22
N LEU A 276 -1.66 28.53 13.62
CA LEU A 276 -2.59 27.64 14.33
C LEU A 276 -2.98 26.41 13.49
N LYS A 277 -3.21 26.60 12.19
CA LYS A 277 -3.47 25.47 11.27
C LYS A 277 -2.26 24.54 11.15
N ILE A 278 -1.05 25.09 11.05
CA ILE A 278 0.19 24.31 10.97
C ILE A 278 0.36 23.47 12.24
N LEU A 279 0.31 24.11 13.42
CA LEU A 279 0.45 23.42 14.70
C LEU A 279 -0.65 22.38 14.91
N GLY A 280 -1.90 22.73 14.64
CA GLY A 280 -3.02 21.78 14.77
C GLY A 280 -2.88 20.57 13.85
N SER A 281 -2.42 20.77 12.61
CA SER A 281 -2.18 19.66 11.68
C SER A 281 -0.95 18.83 12.02
N SER A 282 0.11 19.43 12.59
CA SER A 282 1.27 18.69 13.10
C SER A 282 0.88 17.75 14.23
N PHE A 283 0.01 18.19 15.15
CA PHE A 283 -0.41 17.39 16.29
C PHE A 283 -1.55 16.41 16.01
N PHE A 284 -2.21 16.50 14.85
CA PHE A 284 -3.30 15.60 14.47
C PHE A 284 -2.93 14.12 14.51
N TRP A 285 -1.64 13.79 14.34
CA TRP A 285 -1.12 12.42 14.31
C TRP A 285 -0.49 11.97 15.63
N CYS A 286 -0.42 12.85 16.63
CA CYS A 286 0.20 12.56 17.92
C CYS A 286 -0.86 11.98 18.87
N GLU A 287 -0.70 10.73 19.30
CA GLU A 287 -1.69 10.04 20.14
C GLU A 287 -1.42 10.22 21.64
N MET A 288 -0.18 10.51 22.04
CA MET A 288 0.19 10.73 23.44
C MET A 288 0.63 12.16 23.73
N ILE A 289 0.27 12.68 24.90
CA ILE A 289 0.57 14.07 25.30
C ILE A 289 2.06 14.39 25.40
N ASP A 290 2.91 13.39 25.63
CA ASP A 290 4.36 13.57 25.68
C ASP A 290 4.95 13.77 24.27
N GLU A 291 4.37 13.13 23.24
CA GLU A 291 4.73 13.38 21.83
C GLU A 291 4.35 14.79 21.40
N TRP A 292 3.21 15.31 21.87
CA TRP A 292 2.82 16.71 21.63
C TRP A 292 3.85 17.69 22.20
N LYS A 293 4.38 17.41 23.40
CA LYS A 293 5.38 18.26 24.04
C LYS A 293 6.72 18.20 23.31
N ASP A 294 7.15 17.00 22.92
CA ASP A 294 8.41 16.80 22.19
C ASP A 294 8.37 17.45 20.81
N GLU A 295 7.27 17.25 20.06
CA GLU A 295 7.04 17.85 18.74
C GLU A 295 6.92 19.38 18.84
N PHE A 296 6.20 19.88 19.85
CA PHE A 296 6.10 21.32 20.09
C PHE A 296 7.46 21.96 20.43
N GLU A 297 8.28 21.31 21.26
CA GLU A 297 9.63 21.78 21.60
C GLU A 297 10.62 21.64 20.43
N GLU A 298 10.42 20.69 19.52
CA GLU A 298 11.18 20.59 18.27
C GLU A 298 10.80 21.70 17.28
N LEU A 299 9.51 21.94 17.06
CA LEU A 299 9.02 23.03 16.21
C LEU A 299 9.47 24.39 16.74
N LYS A 300 9.42 24.59 18.06
CA LYS A 300 9.90 25.81 18.72
C LYS A 300 11.42 25.98 18.67
N ARG A 301 12.19 24.89 18.67
CA ARG A 301 13.66 24.92 18.46
C ARG A 301 14.01 25.31 17.03
N ASN A 302 13.25 24.82 16.05
CA ASN A 302 13.50 25.07 14.63
C ASN A 302 12.93 26.41 14.15
N ALA A 303 11.84 26.89 14.75
CA ALA A 303 11.23 28.19 14.53
C ALA A 303 11.01 28.91 15.88
N PRO A 304 12.04 29.56 16.45
CA PRO A 304 11.89 30.29 17.71
C PRO A 304 10.95 31.51 17.61
N GLN A 305 10.64 31.97 16.40
CA GLN A 305 9.64 33.00 16.12
C GLN A 305 8.59 32.47 15.13
N VAL A 306 7.31 32.81 15.34
CA VAL A 306 6.18 32.34 14.51
C VAL A 306 6.35 32.69 13.03
N GLU A 307 6.99 33.82 12.75
CA GLU A 307 7.29 34.32 11.40
C GLU A 307 8.26 33.39 10.63
N GLN A 308 9.04 32.57 11.33
CA GLN A 308 10.02 31.63 10.73
C GLN A 308 9.41 30.24 10.43
N MET A 309 8.16 29.98 10.84
CA MET A 309 7.50 28.69 10.56
C MET A 309 7.31 28.44 9.05
N GLU A 310 7.17 29.50 8.24
CA GLU A 310 7.02 29.37 6.78
C GLU A 310 8.31 28.84 6.12
N ASP A 311 9.49 29.28 6.58
CA ASP A 311 10.78 28.82 6.04
C ASP A 311 11.06 27.36 6.44
N VAL A 312 10.68 26.96 7.65
CA VAL A 312 10.82 25.58 8.15
C VAL A 312 9.92 24.62 7.37
N CYS A 313 8.67 25.00 7.09
CA CYS A 313 7.76 24.19 6.25
C CYS A 313 8.20 24.12 4.78
N SER A 314 8.86 25.15 4.26
CA SER A 314 9.33 25.20 2.86
C SER A 314 10.61 24.35 2.63
N GLN A 315 11.42 24.16 3.67
CA GLN A 315 12.65 23.36 3.61
C GLN A 315 12.43 21.87 3.94
N ASN A 316 11.25 21.51 4.45
CA ASN A 316 10.92 20.13 4.83
C ASN A 316 10.01 19.48 3.77
N GLU A 317 10.60 18.66 2.89
CA GLU A 317 9.92 18.01 1.76
C GLU A 317 8.74 17.11 2.18
N GLU A 318 8.74 16.58 3.42
CA GLU A 318 7.61 15.78 3.94
C GLU A 318 6.41 16.67 4.31
N LEU A 319 6.64 17.81 4.98
CA LEU A 319 5.58 18.79 5.28
C LEU A 319 5.10 19.52 4.02
N ALA A 320 5.99 19.78 3.06
CA ALA A 320 5.65 20.41 1.78
C ALA A 320 4.69 19.56 0.93
N ARG A 321 4.77 18.21 1.02
CA ARG A 321 3.81 17.30 0.39
C ARG A 321 2.41 17.39 1.02
N PHE A 322 2.31 17.71 2.30
CA PHE A 322 1.03 17.90 2.99
C PHE A 322 0.37 19.26 2.69
N PHE A 323 1.15 20.33 2.45
CA PHE A 323 0.60 21.66 2.13
C PHE A 323 0.30 21.89 0.63
N GLN A 324 0.66 20.96 -0.26
CA GLN A 324 0.40 21.10 -1.71
C GLN A 324 -1.07 21.01 -2.13
N VAL A 325 -2.00 20.70 -1.21
CA VAL A 325 -3.45 20.64 -1.54
C VAL A 325 -4.12 22.02 -1.57
N GLU A 326 -3.55 23.08 -0.98
CA GLU A 326 -4.20 24.42 -0.95
C GLU A 326 -3.63 25.44 -1.97
N ARG A 327 -2.66 25.08 -2.84
CA ARG A 327 -2.09 26.01 -3.85
C ARG A 327 -2.57 25.83 -5.29
N HIS A 328 -3.48 24.90 -5.56
CA HIS A 328 -4.06 24.74 -6.90
C HIS A 328 -5.56 24.99 -6.90
N GLY A 329 -5.90 26.27 -6.76
CA GLY A 329 -7.14 26.83 -7.27
C GLY A 329 -6.84 27.75 -8.46
N PHE A 330 -7.30 27.33 -9.64
CA PHE A 330 -7.57 28.14 -10.84
C PHE A 330 -6.40 28.79 -11.60
N GLY A 331 -5.97 28.09 -12.67
CA GLY A 331 -5.20 28.64 -13.79
C GLY A 331 -4.89 27.56 -14.83
N SER A 332 -5.38 27.72 -16.06
CA SER A 332 -5.17 26.80 -17.18
C SER A 332 -3.89 27.15 -17.94
N ARG A 333 -2.91 26.22 -18.02
CA ARG A 333 -2.18 25.77 -19.23
C ARG A 333 -0.79 25.21 -18.95
N ASN A 334 -0.44 24.26 -19.83
CA ASN A 334 0.87 23.71 -20.17
C ASN A 334 2.01 24.73 -20.15
N ASP A 335 3.17 24.34 -19.61
CA ASP A 335 4.42 24.26 -20.37
C ASP A 335 5.51 23.51 -19.56
N GLY A 336 6.28 22.68 -20.26
CA GLY A 336 7.28 21.79 -19.68
C GLY A 336 8.58 22.49 -19.29
N TYR A 337 9.14 22.07 -18.15
CA TYR A 337 10.55 22.22 -17.81
C TYR A 337 11.05 20.99 -17.03
N GLU A 338 12.31 20.67 -17.27
CA GLU A 338 13.01 19.42 -16.95
C GLU A 338 12.97 19.02 -15.47
N LEU A 339 12.49 17.80 -15.21
CA LEU A 339 12.69 17.08 -13.95
C LEU A 339 14.17 16.75 -13.76
N GLN A 340 14.87 17.55 -12.95
CA GLN A 340 16.09 17.08 -12.31
C GLN A 340 15.73 16.01 -11.27
N ARG A 341 16.26 14.83 -11.52
CA ARG A 341 16.29 13.60 -10.72
C ARG A 341 16.26 13.81 -9.19
N SER A 342 15.14 13.44 -8.58
CA SER A 342 15.09 12.80 -7.25
C SER A 342 13.85 11.91 -7.10
N GLY A 343 13.58 11.08 -8.12
CA GLY A 343 12.65 9.96 -8.02
C GLY A 343 13.25 8.81 -7.21
N GLY A 344 13.22 8.93 -5.89
CA GLY A 344 13.53 7.85 -4.96
C GLY A 344 12.26 7.09 -4.59
N THR A 345 12.06 5.94 -5.22
CA THR A 345 11.20 4.87 -4.70
C THR A 345 11.51 4.67 -3.21
N GLN A 346 10.52 4.79 -2.31
CA GLN A 346 10.69 4.34 -0.93
C GLN A 346 10.90 2.82 -0.98
N ARG A 347 12.17 2.41 -0.97
CA ARG A 347 12.58 1.01 -0.94
C ARG A 347 12.26 0.44 0.44
N PRO A 348 11.84 -0.84 0.54
CA PRO A 348 11.72 -1.51 1.83
C PRO A 348 13.05 -1.40 2.57
N ASP A 349 12.97 -1.17 3.87
CA ASP A 349 14.14 -0.96 4.72
C ASP A 349 14.97 -2.26 4.80
N ILE A 350 15.98 -2.43 3.95
CA ILE A 350 16.84 -3.62 3.87
C ILE A 350 17.74 -3.67 5.13
N CYS A 351 17.72 -4.77 5.88
CA CYS A 351 18.51 -5.01 7.12
C CYS A 351 18.10 -4.38 8.48
N ALA A 352 16.91 -3.81 8.70
CA ALA A 352 16.52 -3.39 10.07
C ALA A 352 16.08 -4.56 10.98
N ALA A 353 16.04 -4.42 12.30
CA ALA A 353 15.54 -5.49 13.17
C ALA A 353 14.02 -5.72 12.97
N PRO A 354 13.53 -6.96 12.73
CA PRO A 354 12.09 -7.27 12.71
C PRO A 354 11.48 -7.06 14.11
N GLN A 355 10.22 -6.64 14.19
CA GLN A 355 9.51 -6.61 15.48
C GLN A 355 9.32 -8.03 16.03
N PRO A 356 9.48 -8.24 17.35
CA PRO A 356 9.16 -9.51 17.97
C PRO A 356 7.65 -9.80 17.88
N PRO A 357 7.22 -11.07 17.95
CA PRO A 357 5.82 -11.45 18.04
C PRO A 357 5.10 -10.75 19.21
N GLU A 358 3.81 -10.43 19.02
CA GLU A 358 2.97 -9.78 20.05
C GLU A 358 2.94 -10.57 21.37
N PHE A 359 2.94 -11.91 21.28
CA PHE A 359 2.95 -12.80 22.42
C PHE A 359 4.25 -13.62 22.48
N THR A 360 4.98 -13.49 23.59
CA THR A 360 6.17 -14.31 23.90
C THR A 360 6.14 -14.70 25.37
N VAL A 361 6.69 -15.88 25.71
CA VAL A 361 6.72 -16.40 27.08
C VAL A 361 8.08 -17.04 27.37
N GLY A 362 8.55 -16.99 28.61
CA GLY A 362 9.80 -17.62 29.05
C GLY A 362 11.11 -17.02 28.50
N LEU A 363 11.06 -15.93 27.73
CA LEU A 363 12.26 -15.36 27.06
C LEU A 363 12.97 -14.24 27.85
N ASP A 364 12.34 -13.66 28.88
CA ASP A 364 12.85 -12.44 29.52
C ASP A 364 14.18 -12.65 30.24
N SER A 365 14.34 -13.78 30.94
CA SER A 365 15.59 -14.18 31.60
C SER A 365 16.75 -14.34 30.60
N HIS A 366 16.47 -14.90 29.42
CA HIS A 366 17.43 -15.07 28.34
C HIS A 366 17.82 -13.72 27.70
N VAL A 367 16.85 -12.82 27.49
CA VAL A 367 17.11 -11.45 27.01
C VAL A 367 18.02 -10.72 27.99
N ASP A 368 17.75 -10.81 29.30
CA ASP A 368 18.55 -10.15 30.32
C ASP A 368 20.00 -10.67 30.36
N GLU A 369 20.21 -11.97 30.22
CA GLU A 369 21.56 -12.55 30.18
C GLU A 369 22.31 -12.17 28.90
N LEU A 370 21.69 -12.29 27.72
CA LEU A 370 22.30 -11.88 26.45
C LEU A 370 22.58 -10.38 26.42
N LYS A 371 21.68 -9.56 26.98
CA LYS A 371 21.89 -8.12 27.19
C LYS A 371 23.11 -7.87 28.05
N ARG A 372 23.28 -8.55 29.19
CA ARG A 372 24.49 -8.44 30.02
C ARG A 372 25.75 -8.78 29.22
N GLN A 373 25.74 -9.82 28.39
CA GLN A 373 26.89 -10.22 27.57
C GLN A 373 27.20 -9.22 26.43
N LEU A 374 26.18 -8.68 25.76
CA LEU A 374 26.32 -7.66 24.72
C LEU A 374 26.84 -6.33 25.28
N LEU A 375 26.38 -5.94 26.47
CA LEU A 375 26.72 -4.68 27.11
C LEU A 375 28.10 -4.72 27.78
N LYS A 376 28.52 -5.86 28.35
CA LYS A 376 29.86 -6.05 28.93
C LYS A 376 30.97 -6.04 27.87
N GLY A 377 32.12 -5.47 28.22
CA GLY A 377 33.35 -5.58 27.42
C GLY A 377 33.95 -6.97 27.57
N GLY A 378 34.12 -7.72 26.48
CA GLY A 378 34.70 -9.07 26.53
C GLY A 378 34.62 -9.86 25.24
N PHE A 379 33.44 -9.94 24.60
CA PHE A 379 33.25 -10.75 23.39
C PHE A 379 32.76 -9.92 22.20
N SER A 380 33.37 -10.11 21.03
CA SER A 380 32.94 -9.45 19.79
C SER A 380 31.86 -10.24 19.05
N VAL A 381 31.77 -11.56 19.28
CA VAL A 381 30.80 -12.45 18.64
C VAL A 381 30.11 -13.29 19.72
N ILE A 382 28.79 -13.36 19.67
CA ILE A 382 27.94 -14.21 20.53
C ILE A 382 27.16 -15.14 19.62
N VAL A 383 27.26 -16.45 19.85
CA VAL A 383 26.54 -17.45 19.05
C VAL A 383 25.40 -18.04 19.87
N LEU A 384 24.17 -17.69 19.52
CA LEU A 384 22.94 -18.30 20.04
C LEU A 384 22.68 -19.63 19.32
N THR A 385 22.81 -20.74 20.03
CA THR A 385 22.65 -22.10 19.48
C THR A 385 21.45 -22.81 20.09
N GLY A 386 20.80 -23.68 19.33
CA GLY A 386 19.70 -24.50 19.83
C GLY A 386 18.94 -25.19 18.70
N ALA A 387 18.18 -26.24 19.01
CA ALA A 387 17.37 -26.96 18.04
C ALA A 387 16.43 -26.05 17.24
N GLY A 388 16.03 -26.49 16.04
CA GLY A 388 15.06 -25.77 15.22
C GLY A 388 13.72 -25.58 15.97
N GLY A 389 13.08 -24.43 15.83
CA GLY A 389 11.76 -24.17 16.44
C GLY A 389 11.76 -23.79 17.93
N LEU A 390 12.93 -23.62 18.56
CA LEU A 390 13.07 -23.15 19.96
C LEU A 390 12.87 -21.62 20.15
N GLY A 391 12.72 -20.84 19.08
CA GLY A 391 12.53 -19.39 19.18
C GLY A 391 13.82 -18.56 19.20
N LYS A 392 14.92 -19.06 18.62
CA LYS A 392 16.20 -18.31 18.52
C LYS A 392 16.04 -16.96 17.81
N SER A 393 15.39 -16.96 16.64
CA SER A 393 15.12 -15.75 15.87
C SER A 393 14.21 -14.80 16.65
N THR A 394 13.20 -15.34 17.35
CA THR A 394 12.32 -14.59 18.27
C THR A 394 13.09 -13.92 19.40
N LEU A 395 14.04 -14.63 20.02
CA LEU A 395 14.91 -14.09 21.07
C LEU A 395 15.84 -13.00 20.54
N ALA A 396 16.44 -13.20 19.36
CA ALA A 396 17.28 -12.20 18.71
C ALA A 396 16.49 -10.93 18.34
N GLN A 397 15.25 -11.08 17.85
CA GLN A 397 14.33 -9.97 17.61
C GLN A 397 14.01 -9.24 18.92
N LYS A 398 13.59 -9.95 19.98
CA LYS A 398 13.25 -9.35 21.28
C LYS A 398 14.44 -8.58 21.87
N LEU A 399 15.65 -9.10 21.73
CA LEU A 399 16.89 -8.45 22.17
C LEU A 399 17.21 -7.17 21.37
N CYS A 400 16.94 -7.13 20.06
CA CYS A 400 17.11 -5.92 19.24
C CYS A 400 16.12 -4.80 19.61
N TRP A 401 14.97 -5.16 20.18
CA TRP A 401 13.93 -4.22 20.59
C TRP A 401 13.98 -3.87 22.09
N ASP A 402 14.90 -4.46 22.86
CA ASP A 402 15.16 -4.09 24.25
C ASP A 402 15.61 -2.62 24.35
N LYS A 403 15.04 -1.90 25.32
CA LYS A 403 15.25 -0.46 25.53
C LYS A 403 16.74 -0.10 25.66
N TYR A 404 17.51 -0.88 26.42
CA TYR A 404 18.92 -0.60 26.68
C TYR A 404 19.82 -0.94 25.49
N VAL A 405 19.48 -2.01 24.76
CA VAL A 405 20.17 -2.37 23.52
C VAL A 405 19.94 -1.27 22.47
N LYS A 406 18.69 -0.82 22.29
CA LYS A 406 18.35 0.31 21.42
C LYS A 406 19.02 1.61 21.84
N GLU A 407 19.09 1.90 23.13
CA GLU A 407 19.76 3.11 23.62
C GLU A 407 21.26 3.10 23.29
N LYS A 408 21.93 1.95 23.44
CA LYS A 408 23.36 1.81 23.11
C LYS A 408 23.62 1.90 21.61
N PHE A 409 22.92 1.11 20.78
CA PHE A 409 23.24 0.95 19.36
C PHE A 409 22.44 1.89 18.43
N LYS A 410 21.32 2.45 18.91
CA LYS A 410 20.40 3.32 18.16
C LYS A 410 20.02 2.71 16.80
N ASP A 411 20.15 3.46 15.72
CA ASP A 411 19.84 3.00 14.35
C ASP A 411 20.92 2.10 13.74
N ASN A 412 22.01 1.79 14.46
CA ASN A 412 23.11 0.95 13.96
C ASN A 412 22.92 -0.55 14.31
N ILE A 413 21.68 -1.01 14.35
CA ILE A 413 21.32 -2.42 14.49
C ILE A 413 20.99 -2.96 13.09
N PHE A 414 21.85 -3.84 12.59
CA PHE A 414 21.70 -4.46 11.28
C PHE A 414 21.29 -5.92 11.46
N PHE A 415 20.10 -6.30 11.00
CA PHE A 415 19.56 -7.65 11.10
C PHE A 415 19.45 -8.29 9.70
N LEU A 416 20.19 -9.37 9.50
CA LEU A 416 20.31 -10.10 8.24
C LEU A 416 19.90 -11.56 8.43
N THR A 417 18.91 -12.02 7.67
CA THR A 417 18.66 -13.46 7.51
C THR A 417 19.73 -14.04 6.60
N PHE A 418 20.44 -15.05 7.09
CA PHE A 418 21.65 -15.56 6.47
C PHE A 418 21.30 -16.67 5.49
N PRO A 419 21.48 -16.48 4.17
CA PRO A 419 21.08 -17.49 3.19
C PRO A 419 21.99 -18.72 3.26
N LYS A 420 21.48 -19.87 2.78
CA LYS A 420 22.24 -21.14 2.67
C LYS A 420 23.57 -21.03 1.91
N THR A 421 23.61 -20.19 0.88
CA THR A 421 24.83 -19.87 0.11
C THR A 421 25.13 -18.39 0.28
N PRO A 422 25.73 -18.00 1.41
CA PRO A 422 26.06 -16.61 1.70
C PRO A 422 27.17 -16.11 0.79
N ASP A 423 26.96 -14.92 0.22
CA ASP A 423 27.97 -14.15 -0.50
C ASP A 423 28.25 -12.86 0.28
N LEU A 424 29.52 -12.62 0.57
CA LEU A 424 30.01 -11.42 1.25
C LEU A 424 29.73 -10.15 0.45
N GLU A 425 29.74 -10.23 -0.87
CA GLU A 425 29.43 -9.11 -1.73
C GLU A 425 27.96 -8.69 -1.57
N MET A 426 27.03 -9.66 -1.55
CA MET A 426 25.61 -9.41 -1.26
C MET A 426 25.40 -8.80 0.13
N ILE A 427 26.09 -9.33 1.16
CA ILE A 427 26.00 -8.79 2.53
C ILE A 427 26.47 -7.34 2.57
N ALA A 428 27.62 -7.04 1.94
CA ALA A 428 28.15 -5.69 1.87
C ALA A 428 27.18 -4.75 1.15
N GLN A 429 26.65 -5.14 -0.01
CA GLN A 429 25.69 -4.35 -0.77
C GLN A 429 24.44 -4.03 0.05
N ASN A 430 23.87 -5.01 0.75
CA ASN A 430 22.69 -4.83 1.60
C ASN A 430 22.94 -3.82 2.73
N LEU A 431 24.13 -3.85 3.34
CA LEU A 431 24.51 -2.90 4.39
C LEU A 431 24.76 -1.49 3.84
N TYR A 432 25.41 -1.34 2.69
CA TYR A 432 25.60 -0.03 2.04
C TYR A 432 24.27 0.64 1.70
N GLN A 433 23.34 -0.13 1.15
CA GLN A 433 21.99 0.35 0.84
C GLN A 433 21.26 0.82 2.10
N ARG A 434 21.40 0.08 3.22
CA ARG A 434 20.78 0.47 4.51
C ARG A 434 21.28 1.81 5.02
N VAL A 435 22.58 2.07 4.90
CA VAL A 435 23.20 3.32 5.38
C VAL A 435 23.02 4.47 4.38
N GLY A 436 22.52 4.20 3.17
CA GLY A 436 22.29 5.22 2.13
C GLY A 436 23.56 5.65 1.39
N TYR A 437 24.63 4.84 1.42
CA TYR A 437 25.86 5.11 0.69
C TYR A 437 25.93 4.31 -0.62
N GLU A 438 26.52 4.88 -1.66
CA GLU A 438 26.85 4.14 -2.87
C GLU A 438 27.89 3.04 -2.60
N VAL A 439 27.65 1.86 -3.19
CA VAL A 439 28.55 0.71 -3.10
C VAL A 439 29.80 0.97 -3.94
N PRO A 440 31.01 0.97 -3.36
CA PRO A 440 32.25 1.13 -4.12
C PRO A 440 32.46 -0.06 -5.07
N LEU A 441 32.58 0.18 -6.37
CA LEU A 441 32.66 -0.88 -7.40
C LEU A 441 34.00 -1.63 -7.41
N PHE A 442 35.10 -1.00 -6.98
CA PHE A 442 36.47 -1.51 -7.14
C PHE A 442 37.14 -2.01 -5.85
N LEU A 443 36.40 -2.09 -4.74
CA LEU A 443 36.91 -2.61 -3.48
C LEU A 443 36.62 -4.10 -3.36
N SER A 444 37.46 -4.84 -2.63
CA SER A 444 37.11 -6.19 -2.18
C SER A 444 35.92 -6.13 -1.21
N PRO A 445 35.10 -7.20 -1.06
CA PRO A 445 33.99 -7.21 -0.11
C PRO A 445 34.41 -6.82 1.33
N GLU A 446 35.59 -7.28 1.77
CA GLU A 446 36.17 -6.91 3.06
C GLU A 446 36.47 -5.41 3.16
N ASP A 447 37.06 -4.83 2.12
CA ASP A 447 37.42 -3.41 2.10
C ASP A 447 36.18 -2.52 1.96
N LYS A 448 35.15 -2.98 1.25
CA LYS A 448 33.82 -2.35 1.26
C LYS A 448 33.28 -2.30 2.67
N MET A 449 33.31 -3.41 3.41
CA MET A 449 32.84 -3.46 4.80
C MET A 449 33.65 -2.54 5.73
N LYS A 450 34.98 -2.58 5.66
CA LYS A 450 35.86 -1.68 6.44
C LYS A 450 35.58 -0.20 6.11
N ASN A 451 35.36 0.12 4.84
CA ASN A 451 35.03 1.47 4.40
C ASN A 451 33.64 1.92 4.91
N LEU A 452 32.63 1.06 4.83
CA LEU A 452 31.29 1.35 5.34
C LEU A 452 31.33 1.69 6.83
N LEU A 453 32.07 0.89 7.61
CA LEU A 453 32.20 1.10 9.05
C LEU A 453 32.99 2.36 9.39
N ARG A 454 34.01 2.72 8.59
CA ARG A 454 34.68 4.02 8.72
C ARG A 454 33.72 5.18 8.47
N LYS A 455 32.80 5.05 7.50
CA LYS A 455 31.77 6.06 7.20
C LYS A 455 30.69 6.16 8.28
N ILE A 456 30.30 5.05 8.91
CA ILE A 456 29.36 5.05 10.05
C ILE A 456 29.97 5.76 11.29
N GLY A 457 31.30 5.75 11.40
CA GLY A 457 32.05 6.47 12.42
C GLY A 457 32.28 5.67 13.71
N LYS A 458 32.60 6.35 14.82
CA LYS A 458 32.86 5.72 16.14
C LYS A 458 31.58 5.27 16.88
N LYS A 459 30.44 5.18 16.20
CA LYS A 459 29.18 4.77 16.83
C LYS A 459 29.22 3.24 17.08
N PRO A 460 28.66 2.74 18.19
CA PRO A 460 28.56 1.31 18.45
C PRO A 460 27.63 0.65 17.43
N ILE A 461 27.97 -0.56 16.99
CA ILE A 461 27.25 -1.27 15.93
C ILE A 461 26.94 -2.70 16.39
N LEU A 462 25.70 -3.14 16.13
CA LEU A 462 25.26 -4.52 16.35
C LEU A 462 24.85 -5.15 15.01
N LEU A 463 25.56 -6.21 14.61
CA LEU A 463 25.23 -7.01 13.44
C LEU A 463 24.59 -8.33 13.90
N VAL A 464 23.34 -8.56 13.55
CA VAL A 464 22.60 -9.80 13.82
C VAL A 464 22.54 -10.63 12.54
N LEU A 465 23.11 -11.83 12.60
CA LEU A 465 23.09 -12.82 11.52
C LEU A 465 22.14 -13.95 11.97
N ASP A 466 20.94 -13.99 11.39
CA ASP A 466 19.89 -14.93 11.75
C ASP A 466 19.92 -16.17 10.84
N ASP A 467 19.73 -17.36 11.41
CA ASP A 467 19.74 -18.69 10.76
C ASP A 467 21.02 -19.03 9.98
N VAL A 468 22.19 -18.87 10.62
CA VAL A 468 23.48 -19.22 10.01
C VAL A 468 23.67 -20.74 9.88
N TRP A 469 23.93 -21.20 8.65
CA TRP A 469 24.17 -22.60 8.30
C TRP A 469 25.59 -23.10 8.62
N SER A 470 25.72 -24.40 8.87
CA SER A 470 27.01 -25.06 9.11
C SER A 470 27.99 -24.83 7.95
N GLY A 471 29.27 -24.57 8.25
CA GLY A 471 30.30 -24.31 7.23
C GLY A 471 30.46 -22.82 6.84
N SER A 472 29.65 -21.92 7.42
CA SER A 472 29.77 -20.47 7.22
C SER A 472 30.69 -19.76 8.23
N GLU A 473 31.48 -20.53 8.98
CA GLU A 473 32.37 -20.00 10.04
C GLU A 473 33.40 -19.02 9.49
N SER A 474 33.93 -19.27 8.29
CA SER A 474 34.92 -18.39 7.63
C SER A 474 34.35 -17.00 7.35
N ILE A 475 33.10 -16.91 6.88
CA ILE A 475 32.44 -15.63 6.58
C ILE A 475 32.21 -14.84 7.86
N ILE A 476 31.84 -15.50 8.97
CA ILE A 476 31.71 -14.83 10.27
C ILE A 476 33.07 -14.33 10.78
N GLU A 477 34.14 -15.11 10.56
CA GLU A 477 35.51 -14.68 10.87
C GLU A 477 35.93 -13.46 10.04
N GLU A 478 35.62 -13.43 8.75
CA GLU A 478 35.91 -12.29 7.86
C GLU A 478 35.11 -11.03 8.25
N LEU A 479 33.88 -11.20 8.76
CA LEU A 479 33.07 -10.10 9.31
C LEU A 479 33.60 -9.59 10.67
N LYS A 480 34.53 -10.29 11.33
CA LYS A 480 35.10 -9.87 12.61
C LYS A 480 36.20 -8.83 12.40
N LEU A 481 35.81 -7.56 12.39
CA LEU A 481 36.70 -6.46 11.99
C LEU A 481 37.53 -5.84 13.14
N GLY A 482 37.48 -6.40 14.35
CA GLY A 482 38.34 -6.00 15.47
C GLY A 482 38.10 -4.58 16.00
N LEU A 483 36.96 -3.96 15.68
CA LEU A 483 36.61 -2.60 16.10
C LEU A 483 36.10 -2.55 17.54
N LYS A 484 36.43 -1.46 18.26
CA LYS A 484 35.87 -1.17 19.58
C LYS A 484 34.37 -0.86 19.42
N ASP A 485 33.54 -1.51 20.24
CA ASP A 485 32.07 -1.38 20.23
C ASP A 485 31.33 -1.91 18.98
N TYR A 486 31.97 -2.79 18.21
CA TYR A 486 31.34 -3.61 17.17
C TYR A 486 31.03 -5.02 17.71
N LYS A 487 29.75 -5.43 17.66
CA LYS A 487 29.27 -6.72 18.16
C LYS A 487 28.53 -7.49 17.06
N ILE A 488 28.73 -8.80 17.02
CA ILE A 488 28.01 -9.72 16.13
C ILE A 488 27.20 -10.69 17.00
N LEU A 489 25.90 -10.78 16.74
CA LEU A 489 25.02 -11.82 17.29
C LEU A 489 24.68 -12.80 16.16
N VAL A 490 24.98 -14.08 16.37
CA VAL A 490 24.70 -15.14 15.39
C VAL A 490 23.63 -16.06 15.97
N THR A 491 22.55 -16.33 15.24
CA THR A 491 21.64 -17.43 15.59
C THR A 491 21.93 -18.62 14.68
N SER A 492 21.98 -19.82 15.25
CA SER A 492 22.26 -21.05 14.48
C SER A 492 21.66 -22.29 15.13
N ARG A 493 21.33 -23.28 14.28
CA ARG A 493 20.97 -24.64 14.74
C ARG A 493 22.20 -25.47 15.07
N PHE A 494 23.37 -25.04 14.62
CA PHE A 494 24.64 -25.75 14.77
C PHE A 494 25.51 -25.05 15.81
N ARG A 495 26.30 -25.83 16.54
CA ARG A 495 27.38 -25.28 17.35
C ARG A 495 28.54 -24.92 16.43
N PHE A 496 29.15 -23.77 16.68
CA PHE A 496 30.36 -23.32 15.98
C PHE A 496 31.53 -23.31 16.97
N PRO A 497 32.30 -24.41 17.08
CA PRO A 497 33.32 -24.59 18.12
C PRO A 497 34.43 -23.52 18.09
N ARG A 498 34.63 -22.88 16.92
CA ARG A 498 35.59 -21.78 16.75
C ARG A 498 35.24 -20.53 17.57
N PHE A 499 33.97 -20.33 17.92
CA PHE A 499 33.53 -19.20 18.73
C PHE A 499 33.34 -19.61 20.19
N ARG A 500 34.16 -19.03 21.08
CA ARG A 500 34.17 -19.39 22.51
C ARG A 500 32.89 -19.01 23.27
N ASN A 501 32.19 -17.96 22.84
CA ASN A 501 30.98 -17.49 23.52
C ASN A 501 29.73 -18.01 22.82
N THR A 502 29.31 -19.21 23.22
CA THR A 502 28.11 -19.87 22.72
C THR A 502 27.04 -19.87 23.82
N TYR A 503 25.85 -19.38 23.50
CA TYR A 503 24.68 -19.38 24.38
C TYR A 503 23.70 -20.46 23.90
N PRO A 504 23.55 -21.59 24.61
CA PRO A 504 22.54 -22.59 24.30
C PRO A 504 21.15 -22.08 24.73
N LEU A 505 20.19 -22.10 23.81
CA LEU A 505 18.78 -21.88 24.11
C LEU A 505 18.13 -23.23 24.44
N GLU A 506 17.52 -23.30 25.62
CA GLU A 506 16.82 -24.49 26.12
C GLU A 506 15.34 -24.48 25.73
N SER A 507 14.64 -25.60 25.95
CA SER A 507 13.18 -25.68 25.79
C SER A 507 12.47 -24.89 26.90
N LEU A 508 11.18 -24.62 26.70
CA LEU A 508 10.40 -23.86 27.69
C LEU A 508 10.24 -24.65 28.99
N SER A 509 10.07 -23.92 30.10
CA SER A 509 9.58 -24.52 31.34
C SER A 509 8.17 -25.09 31.11
N THR A 510 7.75 -26.09 31.89
CA THR A 510 6.41 -26.68 31.74
C THR A 510 5.30 -25.63 31.94
N GLU A 511 5.51 -24.65 32.81
CA GLU A 511 4.59 -23.55 33.07
C GLU A 511 4.48 -22.60 31.87
N ASP A 512 5.62 -22.18 31.31
CA ASP A 512 5.66 -21.33 30.11
C ASP A 512 5.12 -22.07 28.88
N ALA A 513 5.41 -23.36 28.74
CA ALA A 513 4.92 -24.22 27.66
C ALA A 513 3.40 -24.37 27.71
N THR A 514 2.84 -24.56 28.90
CA THR A 514 1.38 -24.63 29.13
C THR A 514 0.72 -23.29 28.81
N THR A 515 1.34 -22.19 29.25
CA THR A 515 0.88 -20.83 28.94
C THR A 515 0.87 -20.57 27.43
N LEU A 516 1.94 -20.96 26.72
CA LEU A 516 2.01 -20.86 25.26
C LEU A 516 0.95 -21.71 24.56
N PHE A 517 0.73 -22.93 25.06
CA PHE A 517 -0.26 -23.85 24.51
C PHE A 517 -1.69 -23.28 24.64
N HIS A 518 -2.05 -22.76 25.81
CA HIS A 518 -3.34 -22.11 26.04
C HIS A 518 -3.55 -20.89 25.13
N HIS A 519 -2.51 -20.09 24.89
CA HIS A 519 -2.61 -18.98 23.96
C HIS A 519 -3.03 -19.41 22.53
N PHE A 520 -2.55 -20.55 22.05
CA PHE A 520 -2.89 -21.07 20.72
C PHE A 520 -4.18 -21.92 20.67
N VAL A 521 -4.79 -22.21 21.82
CA VAL A 521 -6.10 -22.84 21.94
C VAL A 521 -7.04 -21.91 22.73
N PRO A 522 -7.66 -20.90 22.10
CA PRO A 522 -8.58 -20.01 22.79
C PRO A 522 -9.78 -20.78 23.33
N GLU A 523 -10.17 -20.44 24.57
CA GLU A 523 -11.21 -21.08 25.37
C GLU A 523 -12.56 -21.15 24.62
N CYS A 524 -13.09 -22.37 24.42
CA CYS A 524 -14.53 -22.54 24.32
C CYS A 524 -15.06 -22.50 25.76
N GLY A 525 -15.81 -21.45 26.12
CA GLY A 525 -16.22 -21.10 27.49
C GLY A 525 -17.11 -22.08 28.25
N CYS A 526 -16.85 -23.39 28.15
CA CYS A 526 -17.58 -24.46 28.79
C CYS A 526 -16.69 -25.54 29.47
N TYR A 527 -15.36 -25.41 29.47
CA TYR A 527 -14.45 -26.49 29.95
C TYR A 527 -13.51 -26.13 31.11
N ASP A 528 -13.51 -24.88 31.60
CA ASP A 528 -12.45 -24.36 32.49
C ASP A 528 -12.36 -24.99 33.88
N ASN A 529 -13.33 -25.84 34.27
CA ASN A 529 -13.41 -26.37 35.62
C ASN A 529 -13.38 -27.91 35.76
N CYS A 530 -13.11 -28.68 34.69
CA CYS A 530 -12.93 -30.13 34.85
C CYS A 530 -11.44 -30.51 34.98
N GLN A 531 -11.13 -31.33 35.99
CA GLN A 531 -9.76 -31.85 36.21
C GLN A 531 -9.27 -32.65 34.99
N ASP A 532 -10.18 -33.35 34.30
CA ASP A 532 -9.87 -34.17 33.12
C ASP A 532 -9.28 -33.36 31.96
N HIS A 533 -9.70 -32.10 31.77
CA HIS A 533 -9.16 -31.23 30.73
C HIS A 533 -7.76 -30.72 31.07
N LYS A 534 -7.50 -30.42 32.35
CA LYS A 534 -6.15 -30.04 32.81
C LYS A 534 -5.16 -31.18 32.63
N ASP A 535 -5.54 -32.39 33.04
CA ASP A 535 -4.73 -33.60 32.86
C ASP A 535 -4.44 -33.89 31.37
N LEU A 536 -5.40 -33.60 30.48
CA LEU A 536 -5.23 -33.77 29.04
C LEU A 536 -4.29 -32.73 28.44
N VAL A 537 -4.39 -31.46 28.85
CA VAL A 537 -3.47 -30.39 28.44
C VAL A 537 -2.05 -30.71 28.88
N GLU A 538 -1.84 -31.12 30.14
CA GLU A 538 -0.51 -31.51 30.64
C GLU A 538 0.09 -32.67 29.83
N LYS A 539 -0.71 -33.70 29.51
CA LYS A 539 -0.29 -34.81 28.64
C LYS A 539 0.10 -34.32 27.25
N MET A 540 -0.65 -33.39 26.66
CA MET A 540 -0.35 -32.82 25.33
C MET A 540 0.92 -31.97 25.34
N VAL A 541 1.10 -31.11 26.34
CA VAL A 541 2.31 -30.29 26.51
C VAL A 541 3.53 -31.19 26.67
N LYS A 542 3.41 -32.26 27.47
CA LYS A 542 4.47 -33.28 27.64
C LYS A 542 4.82 -33.97 26.32
N ILE A 543 3.81 -34.35 25.52
CA ILE A 543 4.01 -34.92 24.18
C ILE A 543 4.77 -33.93 23.26
N CYS A 544 4.55 -32.62 23.41
CA CYS A 544 5.25 -31.59 22.63
C CYS A 544 6.68 -31.30 23.10
N GLY A 545 7.15 -31.92 24.20
CA GLY A 545 8.51 -31.75 24.72
C GLY A 545 8.88 -30.33 25.12
N ASN A 546 7.88 -29.49 25.41
CA ASN A 546 8.03 -28.05 25.66
C ASN A 546 8.68 -27.25 24.50
N PHE A 547 8.58 -27.74 23.25
CA PHE A 547 9.09 -27.04 22.06
C PHE A 547 8.07 -26.00 21.56
N PRO A 548 8.40 -24.69 21.51
CA PRO A 548 7.47 -23.63 21.11
C PRO A 548 6.75 -23.86 19.78
N LEU A 549 7.48 -24.27 18.73
CA LEU A 549 6.90 -24.53 17.42
C LEU A 549 5.88 -25.68 17.45
N PHE A 550 6.16 -26.75 18.19
CA PHE A 550 5.23 -27.88 18.33
C PHE A 550 3.99 -27.48 19.10
N LEU A 551 4.16 -26.75 20.20
CA LEU A 551 3.03 -26.24 21.00
C LEU A 551 2.12 -25.36 20.14
N LYS A 552 2.68 -24.47 19.31
CA LYS A 552 1.94 -23.65 18.34
C LYS A 552 1.18 -24.50 17.32
N LEU A 553 1.84 -25.50 16.73
CA LEU A 553 1.24 -26.38 15.70
C LEU A 553 0.12 -27.26 16.25
N VAL A 554 0.36 -27.88 17.40
CA VAL A 554 -0.62 -28.72 18.10
C VAL A 554 -1.79 -27.87 18.57
N GLY A 555 -1.53 -26.76 19.25
CA GLY A 555 -2.57 -25.86 19.74
C GLY A 555 -3.45 -25.35 18.60
N GLY A 556 -2.85 -24.80 17.54
CA GLY A 556 -3.60 -24.33 16.36
C GLY A 556 -4.44 -25.42 15.69
N SER A 557 -4.01 -26.68 15.74
CA SER A 557 -4.75 -27.79 15.15
C SER A 557 -5.91 -28.30 16.00
N LEU A 558 -5.80 -28.17 17.31
CA LEU A 558 -6.83 -28.52 18.28
C LEU A 558 -7.86 -27.39 18.49
N ARG A 559 -7.53 -26.18 18.04
CA ARG A 559 -8.41 -25.01 18.09
C ARG A 559 -9.80 -25.31 17.52
N GLY A 560 -10.83 -25.08 18.34
CA GLY A 560 -12.24 -25.30 17.96
C GLY A 560 -12.65 -26.77 17.78
N ARG A 561 -11.86 -27.74 18.26
CA ARG A 561 -12.16 -29.18 18.22
C ARG A 561 -12.70 -29.68 19.57
N THR A 562 -13.51 -30.73 19.54
CA THR A 562 -14.08 -31.36 20.75
C THR A 562 -13.03 -32.18 21.52
N THR A 563 -13.26 -32.40 22.82
CA THR A 563 -12.39 -33.19 23.71
C THR A 563 -12.15 -34.63 23.21
N ASP A 564 -13.13 -35.25 22.55
CA ASP A 564 -12.97 -36.60 21.97
C ASP A 564 -11.87 -36.66 20.90
N ILE A 565 -11.72 -35.58 20.12
CA ILE A 565 -10.67 -35.45 19.10
C ILE A 565 -9.32 -35.30 19.79
N TRP A 566 -9.26 -34.53 20.88
CA TRP A 566 -8.04 -34.36 21.67
C TRP A 566 -7.58 -35.70 22.25
N GLU A 567 -8.47 -36.47 22.87
CA GLU A 567 -8.13 -37.80 23.39
C GLU A 567 -7.66 -38.76 22.29
N THR A 568 -8.30 -38.72 21.12
CA THR A 568 -7.92 -39.55 19.97
C THR A 568 -6.52 -39.19 19.47
N MET A 569 -6.20 -37.89 19.38
CA MET A 569 -4.87 -37.41 19.00
C MET A 569 -3.83 -37.76 20.05
N GLN A 570 -4.15 -37.58 21.34
CA GLN A 570 -3.28 -37.94 22.45
C GLN A 570 -2.90 -39.42 22.42
N LYS A 571 -3.88 -40.31 22.22
CA LYS A 571 -3.66 -41.77 22.12
C LYS A 571 -2.79 -42.14 20.91
N ARG A 572 -2.94 -41.42 19.79
CA ARG A 572 -2.12 -41.65 18.59
C ARG A 572 -0.68 -41.20 18.81
N TRP A 573 -0.45 -40.04 19.41
CA TRP A 573 0.89 -39.51 19.64
C TRP A 573 1.63 -40.21 20.78
N SER A 574 0.92 -40.69 21.80
CA SER A 574 1.52 -41.47 22.90
C SER A 574 2.25 -42.73 22.42
N LYS A 575 1.91 -43.26 21.24
CA LYS A 575 2.57 -44.43 20.64
C LYS A 575 4.01 -44.15 20.17
N PHE A 576 4.41 -42.88 20.03
CA PHE A 576 5.69 -42.49 19.44
C PHE A 576 6.75 -42.07 20.47
N GLY A 577 6.43 -42.18 21.77
CA GLY A 577 7.35 -41.90 22.87
C GLY A 577 7.56 -40.40 23.15
N GLU A 578 8.14 -40.08 24.32
CA GLU A 578 8.45 -38.71 24.75
C GLU A 578 9.59 -38.09 23.91
N PHE A 579 9.70 -36.75 23.92
CA PHE A 579 10.79 -36.03 23.25
C PHE A 579 12.14 -36.34 23.89
N ALA A 580 13.13 -36.73 23.09
CA ALA A 580 14.54 -36.73 23.46
C ALA A 580 15.22 -35.56 22.76
N ILE A 581 16.08 -34.83 23.47
CA ILE A 581 16.51 -33.46 23.13
C ILE A 581 17.67 -33.41 22.10
N ASP A 582 18.27 -34.55 21.72
CA ASP A 582 19.63 -34.53 21.17
C ASP A 582 19.80 -34.74 19.65
N ASP A 583 18.75 -34.92 18.83
CA ASP A 583 18.96 -35.11 17.37
C ASP A 583 17.91 -34.43 16.46
N ASN A 584 18.36 -33.57 15.54
CA ASN A 584 17.51 -32.90 14.54
C ASN A 584 16.81 -33.90 13.60
N ALA A 585 17.37 -35.11 13.42
CA ALA A 585 16.77 -36.16 12.62
C ALA A 585 15.46 -36.70 13.25
N ASP A 586 15.47 -36.91 14.57
CA ASP A 586 14.31 -37.36 15.36
C ASP A 586 13.19 -36.30 15.38
N LEU A 587 13.55 -35.01 15.38
CA LEU A 587 12.60 -33.89 15.33
C LEU A 587 11.78 -33.88 14.02
N LEU A 588 12.45 -34.11 12.89
CA LEU A 588 11.81 -34.15 11.56
C LEU A 588 10.92 -35.38 11.39
N ASP A 589 11.34 -36.55 11.90
CA ASP A 589 10.55 -37.77 11.81
C ASP A 589 9.28 -37.69 12.66
N LYS A 590 9.35 -37.10 13.86
CA LYS A 590 8.18 -36.86 14.72
C LYS A 590 7.24 -35.77 14.15
N LEU A 591 7.77 -34.70 13.53
CA LEU A 591 6.94 -33.70 12.84
C LEU A 591 6.24 -34.25 11.59
N GLY A 592 6.86 -35.20 10.88
CA GLY A 592 6.22 -35.89 9.75
C GLY A 592 4.93 -36.60 10.17
N VAL A 593 4.96 -37.26 11.33
CA VAL A 593 3.78 -37.91 11.94
C VAL A 593 2.73 -36.89 12.38
N LEU A 594 3.16 -35.73 12.90
CA LEU A 594 2.27 -34.62 13.22
C LEU A 594 1.44 -34.28 11.98
N LEU A 595 2.06 -34.06 10.82
CA LEU A 595 1.36 -33.69 9.58
C LEU A 595 0.42 -34.78 9.05
N GLU A 596 0.74 -36.06 9.24
CA GLU A 596 -0.17 -37.16 8.91
C GLU A 596 -1.43 -37.17 9.80
N VAL A 597 -1.28 -36.84 11.09
CA VAL A 597 -2.39 -36.77 12.04
C VAL A 597 -3.19 -35.47 11.88
N LEU A 598 -2.52 -34.36 11.55
CA LEU A 598 -3.11 -33.03 11.35
C LEU A 598 -3.84 -32.89 10.00
N GLY A 599 -3.49 -33.72 9.00
CA GLY A 599 -4.06 -33.71 7.66
C GLY A 599 -5.16 -34.75 7.43
N THR A 600 -6.28 -34.71 8.18
CA THR A 600 -7.44 -35.58 7.89
C THR A 600 -8.12 -35.27 6.54
N GLU A 601 -7.85 -34.08 5.97
CA GLU A 601 -8.35 -33.66 4.66
C GLU A 601 -7.20 -33.71 3.64
N GLU A 602 -7.29 -34.59 2.64
CA GLU A 602 -6.23 -34.81 1.65
C GLU A 602 -5.81 -33.53 0.93
N ILE A 603 -6.77 -32.64 0.64
CA ILE A 603 -6.51 -31.37 -0.08
C ILE A 603 -5.64 -30.42 0.74
N ILE A 604 -5.92 -30.23 2.03
CA ILE A 604 -5.11 -29.33 2.90
C ILE A 604 -3.67 -29.83 3.00
N ARG A 605 -3.49 -31.15 3.13
CA ARG A 605 -2.17 -31.76 3.14
C ARG A 605 -1.44 -31.47 1.83
N GLU A 606 -2.11 -31.60 0.68
CA GLU A 606 -1.50 -31.25 -0.61
C GLU A 606 -1.21 -29.75 -0.73
N CYS A 607 -2.07 -28.85 -0.23
CA CYS A 607 -1.85 -27.41 -0.21
C CYS A 607 -0.63 -27.04 0.65
N PHE A 608 -0.50 -27.62 1.85
CA PHE A 608 0.68 -27.44 2.72
C PHE A 608 1.97 -27.87 2.01
N MET A 609 1.94 -29.03 1.37
CA MET A 609 3.10 -29.57 0.64
C MET A 609 3.43 -28.71 -0.59
N ASP A 610 2.46 -28.04 -1.22
CA ASP A 610 2.68 -27.15 -2.36
C ASP A 610 3.45 -25.88 -2.00
N LEU A 611 3.44 -25.44 -0.73
CA LEU A 611 4.25 -24.31 -0.26
C LEU A 611 5.75 -24.56 -0.43
N SER A 612 6.19 -25.83 -0.38
CA SER A 612 7.60 -26.21 -0.57
C SER A 612 8.14 -25.97 -2.00
N LEU A 613 7.26 -25.70 -2.97
CA LEU A 613 7.64 -25.37 -4.34
C LEU A 613 8.32 -23.98 -4.45
N PHE A 614 8.21 -23.16 -3.42
CA PHE A 614 8.83 -21.84 -3.35
C PHE A 614 10.12 -21.86 -2.51
N PRO A 615 11.06 -20.93 -2.71
CA PRO A 615 12.30 -20.88 -1.94
C PRO A 615 12.06 -20.54 -0.48
N GLU A 616 12.99 -20.94 0.38
CA GLU A 616 13.02 -20.61 1.80
C GLU A 616 13.10 -19.09 2.04
N ASP A 617 12.53 -18.62 3.15
CA ASP A 617 12.46 -17.21 3.57
C ASP A 617 11.78 -16.24 2.59
N GLN A 618 11.11 -16.75 1.56
CA GLN A 618 10.39 -15.90 0.60
C GLN A 618 8.90 -15.80 0.92
N LYS A 619 8.36 -14.59 0.76
CA LYS A 619 6.92 -14.34 0.82
C LYS A 619 6.28 -14.91 -0.45
N ILE A 620 5.37 -15.87 -0.28
CA ILE A 620 4.66 -16.50 -1.39
C ILE A 620 3.39 -15.70 -1.65
N PRO A 621 3.18 -15.12 -2.85
CA PRO A 621 1.94 -14.41 -3.16
C PRO A 621 0.75 -15.37 -3.09
N VAL A 622 -0.30 -15.02 -2.33
CA VAL A 622 -1.53 -15.82 -2.25
C VAL A 622 -2.15 -16.01 -3.65
N ALA A 623 -2.10 -14.98 -4.49
CA ALA A 623 -2.56 -15.07 -5.87
C ALA A 623 -1.88 -16.20 -6.67
N ALA A 624 -0.59 -16.46 -6.43
CA ALA A 624 0.14 -17.55 -7.10
C ALA A 624 -0.38 -18.93 -6.64
N LEU A 625 -0.67 -19.09 -5.34
CA LEU A 625 -1.24 -20.33 -4.80
C LEU A 625 -2.66 -20.57 -5.33
N ILE A 626 -3.48 -19.51 -5.45
CA ILE A 626 -4.81 -19.59 -6.05
C ILE A 626 -4.71 -20.09 -7.50
N ASP A 627 -3.80 -19.52 -8.29
CA ASP A 627 -3.63 -19.92 -9.69
C ASP A 627 -3.20 -21.38 -9.83
N MET A 628 -2.41 -21.91 -8.89
CA MET A 628 -2.05 -23.32 -8.85
C MET A 628 -3.21 -24.21 -8.43
N TRP A 629 -3.87 -23.89 -7.31
CA TRP A 629 -4.83 -24.77 -6.65
C TRP A 629 -6.14 -24.89 -7.43
N VAL A 630 -6.58 -23.85 -8.13
CA VAL A 630 -7.75 -23.94 -9.02
C VAL A 630 -7.56 -25.01 -10.10
N GLU A 631 -6.39 -25.05 -10.77
CA GLU A 631 -6.14 -26.03 -11.83
C GLU A 631 -5.76 -27.43 -11.31
N LEU A 632 -5.09 -27.51 -10.15
CA LEU A 632 -4.69 -28.79 -9.54
C LEU A 632 -5.86 -29.55 -8.93
N HIS A 633 -6.73 -28.83 -8.20
CA HIS A 633 -7.82 -29.41 -7.41
C HIS A 633 -9.19 -29.29 -8.11
N LYS A 634 -9.24 -28.69 -9.30
CA LYS A 634 -10.48 -28.45 -10.07
C LYS A 634 -11.54 -27.73 -9.22
N LEU A 635 -11.10 -26.76 -8.43
CA LEU A 635 -12.00 -25.91 -7.65
C LEU A 635 -12.78 -25.01 -8.62
N ASP A 636 -14.01 -24.67 -8.28
CA ASP A 636 -14.78 -23.73 -9.09
C ASP A 636 -14.03 -22.38 -9.19
N GLU A 637 -14.22 -21.68 -10.30
CA GLU A 637 -13.54 -20.39 -10.54
C GLU A 637 -13.98 -19.31 -9.53
N ASP A 638 -15.02 -19.58 -8.73
CA ASP A 638 -15.40 -18.78 -7.58
C ASP A 638 -14.39 -18.92 -6.43
N VAL A 639 -13.58 -17.87 -6.27
CA VAL A 639 -12.44 -17.72 -5.34
C VAL A 639 -12.76 -18.03 -3.85
N GLY A 640 -14.03 -18.21 -3.49
CA GLY A 640 -14.47 -18.55 -2.12
C GLY A 640 -13.89 -19.87 -1.60
N ASP A 641 -13.77 -20.89 -2.45
CA ASP A 641 -13.29 -22.22 -2.03
C ASP A 641 -11.81 -22.23 -1.67
N VAL A 642 -11.00 -21.41 -2.36
CA VAL A 642 -9.55 -21.37 -2.12
C VAL A 642 -9.21 -20.67 -0.80
N ARG A 643 -10.00 -19.65 -0.44
CA ARG A 643 -9.86 -18.90 0.81
C ARG A 643 -9.90 -19.83 2.03
N ILE A 644 -10.83 -20.79 2.03
CA ILE A 644 -11.00 -21.76 3.11
C ILE A 644 -9.70 -22.55 3.34
N TYR A 645 -8.97 -22.92 2.29
CA TYR A 645 -7.70 -23.62 2.46
C TYR A 645 -6.61 -22.74 3.07
N ILE A 646 -6.53 -21.48 2.68
CA ILE A 646 -5.58 -20.51 3.26
C ILE A 646 -5.91 -20.24 4.73
N GLU A 647 -7.18 -20.00 5.05
CA GLU A 647 -7.67 -19.84 6.41
C GLU A 647 -7.40 -21.10 7.25
N LYS A 648 -7.61 -22.30 6.70
CA LYS A 648 -7.29 -23.54 7.41
C LYS A 648 -5.79 -23.74 7.64
N LEU A 649 -4.93 -23.40 6.68
CA LEU A 649 -3.47 -23.47 6.86
C LEU A 649 -2.99 -22.51 7.94
N THR A 650 -3.56 -21.31 7.97
CA THR A 650 -3.17 -20.24 8.89
C THR A 650 -3.73 -20.45 10.30
N THR A 651 -5.00 -20.81 10.43
CA THR A 651 -5.60 -21.17 11.73
C THR A 651 -4.94 -22.37 12.40
N ARG A 652 -4.41 -23.32 11.61
CA ARG A 652 -3.62 -24.46 12.09
C ARG A 652 -2.14 -24.16 12.31
N ASN A 653 -1.71 -22.91 12.13
CA ASN A 653 -0.32 -22.47 12.27
C ASN A 653 0.68 -23.21 11.34
N LEU A 654 0.20 -23.76 10.22
CA LEU A 654 1.04 -24.44 9.22
C LEU A 654 1.72 -23.45 8.27
N ALA A 655 1.19 -22.23 8.19
CA ALA A 655 1.77 -21.09 7.50
C ALA A 655 1.23 -19.80 8.12
N ASP A 656 1.97 -18.70 8.02
CA ASP A 656 1.55 -17.39 8.53
C ASP A 656 1.07 -16.50 7.37
N LEU A 657 -0.09 -15.85 7.51
CA LEU A 657 -0.64 -14.92 6.53
C LEU A 657 -0.18 -13.50 6.82
N VAL A 658 0.48 -12.89 5.85
CA VAL A 658 0.99 -11.53 5.90
C VAL A 658 0.17 -10.67 4.94
N VAL A 659 -0.61 -9.74 5.50
CA VAL A 659 -1.42 -8.80 4.72
C VAL A 659 -0.76 -7.42 4.70
N THR A 660 -0.29 -7.01 3.52
CA THR A 660 0.42 -5.75 3.30
C THR A 660 -0.53 -4.55 3.13
N ARG A 661 -1.83 -4.74 2.93
CA ARG A 661 -2.79 -3.62 2.92
C ARG A 661 -4.15 -4.17 3.29
N ARG A 662 -4.77 -3.62 4.34
CA ARG A 662 -6.17 -3.88 4.66
C ARG A 662 -6.98 -2.80 3.95
N LEU A 663 -7.82 -3.21 3.00
CA LEU A 663 -8.83 -2.34 2.40
C LEU A 663 -10.14 -2.62 3.14
N ALA A 664 -11.00 -1.60 3.29
CA ALA A 664 -12.17 -1.65 4.18
C ALA A 664 -13.26 -2.69 3.84
N ASP A 665 -13.05 -3.52 2.82
CA ASP A 665 -13.80 -4.75 2.62
C ASP A 665 -12.84 -5.85 2.11
N ASP A 666 -12.45 -6.77 2.99
CA ASP A 666 -11.73 -8.03 2.70
C ASP A 666 -12.57 -9.02 1.83
N LEU A 667 -13.60 -8.53 1.13
CA LEU A 667 -14.46 -9.28 0.22
C LEU A 667 -13.93 -9.30 -1.22
N ASP A 668 -12.89 -8.52 -1.53
CA ASP A 668 -12.59 -8.15 -2.89
C ASP A 668 -11.76 -9.17 -3.69
N LYS A 669 -11.77 -10.48 -3.33
CA LYS A 669 -11.29 -11.68 -4.08
C LYS A 669 -9.92 -11.62 -4.81
N TYR A 670 -9.15 -10.53 -4.76
CA TYR A 670 -7.97 -10.33 -5.61
C TYR A 670 -6.64 -10.61 -4.92
N TYR A 671 -6.58 -10.66 -3.58
CA TYR A 671 -5.42 -11.12 -2.79
C TYR A 671 -4.04 -10.55 -3.17
N ASN A 672 -3.98 -9.46 -3.93
CA ASN A 672 -2.71 -8.88 -4.41
C ASN A 672 -1.80 -8.44 -3.26
N TYR A 673 -2.40 -8.09 -2.12
CA TYR A 673 -1.70 -7.66 -0.91
C TYR A 673 -1.48 -8.78 0.12
N HIS A 674 -1.89 -10.01 -0.19
CA HIS A 674 -1.82 -11.15 0.73
C HIS A 674 -0.68 -12.08 0.36
N PHE A 675 0.15 -12.39 1.35
CA PHE A 675 1.31 -13.26 1.20
C PHE A 675 1.29 -14.34 2.28
N ILE A 676 1.83 -15.51 1.97
CA ILE A 676 2.05 -16.59 2.92
C ILE A 676 3.56 -16.73 3.17
N THR A 677 3.92 -16.88 4.43
CA THR A 677 5.26 -17.31 4.84
C THR A 677 5.16 -18.68 5.51
N GLN A 678 6.10 -19.56 5.21
CA GLN A 678 6.17 -20.89 5.82
C GLN A 678 7.46 -20.98 6.65
N HIS A 679 7.36 -21.51 7.87
CA HIS A 679 8.52 -21.75 8.71
C HIS A 679 9.44 -22.81 8.07
N ASP A 680 10.76 -22.62 8.14
CA ASP A 680 11.77 -23.46 7.46
C ASP A 680 11.65 -24.95 7.77
N LEU A 681 11.51 -25.30 9.06
CA LEU A 681 11.26 -26.69 9.47
C LEU A 681 10.02 -27.29 8.78
N LEU A 682 8.92 -26.53 8.66
CA LEU A 682 7.71 -27.00 7.98
C LEU A 682 7.96 -27.23 6.49
N ARG A 683 8.72 -26.35 5.84
CA ARG A 683 9.17 -26.53 4.46
C ARG A 683 10.06 -27.76 4.31
N GLU A 684 11.02 -27.94 5.22
CA GLU A 684 11.95 -29.06 5.23
C GLU A 684 11.22 -30.41 5.38
N ILE A 685 10.21 -30.48 6.26
CA ILE A 685 9.37 -31.67 6.39
C ILE A 685 8.59 -31.92 5.11
N ALA A 686 7.99 -30.90 4.50
CA ALA A 686 7.28 -31.06 3.24
C ALA A 686 8.21 -31.64 2.14
N ILE A 687 9.47 -31.20 2.08
CA ILE A 687 10.47 -31.75 1.16
C ILE A 687 10.84 -33.19 1.54
N LYS A 688 11.09 -33.49 2.81
CA LYS A 688 11.45 -34.82 3.31
C LYS A 688 10.33 -35.84 3.04
N THR A 689 9.08 -35.49 3.36
CA THR A 689 7.89 -36.31 3.10
C THR A 689 7.67 -36.50 1.60
N ASN A 690 8.02 -35.53 0.76
CA ASN A 690 7.98 -35.73 -0.70
C ASN A 690 9.10 -36.67 -1.18
N ASN A 691 10.27 -36.63 -0.53
CA ASN A 691 11.45 -37.41 -0.91
C ASN A 691 11.45 -38.84 -0.37
N SER A 692 10.64 -39.16 0.64
CA SER A 692 10.51 -40.51 1.21
C SER A 692 9.89 -41.52 0.25
N VAL A 693 9.20 -41.05 -0.81
CA VAL A 693 8.61 -41.88 -1.86
C VAL A 693 9.54 -41.95 -3.08
N SER A 694 9.49 -43.06 -3.83
CA SER A 694 10.29 -43.25 -5.05
C SER A 694 10.05 -42.15 -6.07
N VAL A 695 11.10 -41.74 -6.80
CA VAL A 695 11.05 -40.62 -7.76
C VAL A 695 9.91 -40.76 -8.78
N ASP A 696 9.62 -41.99 -9.22
CA ASP A 696 8.59 -42.30 -10.21
C ASP A 696 7.16 -42.10 -9.70
N THR A 697 6.95 -42.03 -8.38
CA THR A 697 5.62 -41.86 -7.76
C THR A 697 5.43 -40.51 -7.09
N ARG A 698 6.44 -39.62 -7.12
CA ARG A 698 6.38 -38.30 -6.48
C ARG A 698 5.35 -37.42 -7.17
N LYS A 699 4.50 -36.76 -6.37
CA LYS A 699 3.55 -35.75 -6.87
C LYS A 699 4.24 -34.41 -7.19
N ARG A 700 5.37 -34.11 -6.54
CA ARG A 700 6.15 -32.87 -6.69
C ARG A 700 7.60 -33.20 -7.01
N LEU A 701 8.19 -32.44 -7.92
CA LEU A 701 9.62 -32.44 -8.17
C LEU A 701 10.16 -31.03 -7.94
N ILE A 702 11.15 -30.90 -7.05
CA ILE A 702 11.85 -29.66 -6.73
C ILE A 702 13.29 -29.85 -7.16
N VAL A 703 13.76 -28.97 -8.05
CA VAL A 703 15.12 -28.99 -8.59
C VAL A 703 15.81 -27.68 -8.21
N GLU A 704 16.91 -27.77 -7.47
CA GLU A 704 17.71 -26.62 -7.04
C GLU A 704 19.10 -26.67 -7.70
N PHE A 705 19.42 -25.68 -8.54
CA PHE A 705 20.73 -25.54 -9.17
C PHE A 705 21.56 -24.47 -8.43
N SER A 706 22.70 -24.86 -7.86
CA SER A 706 23.67 -23.96 -7.23
C SER A 706 25.10 -24.31 -7.61
N GLU A 707 26.02 -23.32 -7.63
CA GLU A 707 27.43 -23.51 -7.99
C GLU A 707 28.16 -24.58 -7.15
N LYS A 708 27.73 -24.79 -5.90
CA LYS A 708 28.33 -25.77 -4.98
C LYS A 708 27.88 -27.22 -5.22
N ASN A 709 26.88 -27.44 -6.08
CA ASN A 709 26.23 -28.74 -6.29
C ASN A 709 26.45 -29.30 -7.71
N LEU A 710 27.35 -28.71 -8.51
CA LEU A 710 27.77 -29.29 -9.78
C LEU A 710 28.62 -30.55 -9.50
N PRO A 711 28.29 -31.74 -10.06
CA PRO A 711 29.15 -32.90 -9.94
C PRO A 711 30.53 -32.62 -10.53
N GLU A 712 31.63 -33.02 -9.87
CA GLU A 712 33.03 -32.86 -10.33
C GLU A 712 33.29 -33.34 -11.77
N ARG A 713 32.39 -34.16 -12.34
CA ARG A 713 32.43 -34.58 -13.75
C ARG A 713 32.13 -33.47 -14.78
N TRP A 714 31.71 -32.29 -14.34
CA TRP A 714 31.35 -31.17 -15.22
C TRP A 714 32.47 -30.12 -15.32
N THR A 715 33.58 -30.31 -14.58
CA THR A 715 34.73 -29.40 -14.55
C THR A 715 35.97 -29.92 -15.28
N GLU A 716 35.91 -31.09 -15.94
CA GLU A 716 36.99 -31.52 -16.83
C GLU A 716 36.65 -31.10 -18.27
N GLU A 717 37.25 -30.01 -18.72
CA GLU A 717 37.56 -29.84 -20.13
C GLU A 717 38.39 -31.06 -20.57
N THR A 718 37.80 -32.00 -21.29
CA THR A 718 38.57 -33.02 -22.01
C THR A 718 38.98 -32.46 -23.37
N PRO A 719 40.27 -32.28 -23.67
CA PRO A 719 40.74 -32.39 -25.03
C PRO A 719 40.71 -33.87 -25.45
N GLU A 720 40.66 -34.07 -26.76
CA GLU A 720 40.48 -35.33 -27.48
C GLU A 720 41.37 -36.50 -27.01
N SER A 721 40.80 -37.70 -27.19
CA SER A 721 41.44 -38.93 -27.71
C SER A 721 41.41 -40.18 -26.80
N SER A 722 40.92 -41.26 -27.40
CA SER A 722 41.39 -42.65 -27.33
C SER A 722 41.51 -43.36 -25.97
N GLU A 723 40.56 -44.28 -25.74
CA GLU A 723 40.76 -45.70 -25.38
C GLU A 723 39.77 -46.23 -24.32
N ARG A 724 39.07 -47.30 -24.71
CA ARG A 724 38.29 -48.18 -23.86
C ARG A 724 39.15 -48.73 -22.72
N ARG A 725 38.61 -48.80 -21.49
CA ARG A 725 38.72 -49.99 -20.63
C ARG A 725 37.78 -49.95 -19.41
N LEU A 726 36.85 -50.91 -19.44
CA LEU A 726 36.38 -51.77 -18.35
C LEU A 726 36.17 -51.16 -16.95
N LEU A 727 34.94 -51.25 -16.44
CA LEU A 727 34.69 -51.53 -15.03
C LEU A 727 33.45 -52.41 -14.88
N THR A 728 33.74 -53.70 -14.79
CA THR A 728 32.96 -54.74 -14.14
C THR A 728 32.88 -54.51 -12.63
N ASP A 729 31.84 -55.10 -12.04
CA ASP A 729 31.72 -55.53 -10.64
C ASP A 729 31.13 -54.57 -9.60
N CYS A 730 29.82 -54.76 -9.37
CA CYS A 730 29.16 -54.54 -8.09
C CYS A 730 28.64 -55.88 -7.56
N LEU A 731 29.39 -56.54 -6.66
CA LEU A 731 28.85 -57.48 -5.68
C LEU A 731 29.63 -57.35 -4.35
N PRO A 732 29.02 -57.73 -3.21
CA PRO A 732 29.26 -57.12 -1.90
C PRO A 732 30.32 -57.88 -1.09
N ILE A 733 31.13 -57.15 -0.30
CA ILE A 733 32.10 -57.78 0.62
C ILE A 733 31.81 -57.41 2.07
N ARG A 734 31.84 -58.49 2.87
CA ARG A 734 31.71 -58.65 4.32
C ARG A 734 32.71 -57.83 5.13
N ARG A 735 32.32 -57.60 6.39
CA ARG A 735 33.17 -57.19 7.52
C ARG A 735 34.48 -58.00 7.61
N THR A 736 35.61 -57.30 7.72
CA THR A 736 36.76 -57.70 8.54
C THR A 736 37.43 -56.47 9.15
N SER A 737 37.96 -56.71 10.34
CA SER A 737 38.54 -55.84 11.38
C SER A 737 39.69 -54.90 10.98
N GLY A 738 39.72 -53.75 11.67
CA GLY A 738 40.95 -53.18 12.23
C GLY A 738 41.54 -51.97 11.52
N THR A 739 41.08 -50.77 11.87
CA THR A 739 41.88 -49.59 12.30
C THR A 739 40.95 -48.40 12.50
N GLU A 740 41.17 -47.66 13.58
CA GLU A 740 40.31 -46.58 14.07
C GLU A 740 40.39 -45.35 13.15
N GLU A 741 39.28 -45.04 12.47
CA GLU A 741 38.98 -43.69 11.98
C GLU A 741 37.61 -43.25 12.50
N THR A 742 37.57 -42.04 13.05
CA THR A 742 36.45 -41.43 13.81
C THR A 742 35.19 -41.18 12.96
N PRO A 743 33.98 -41.52 13.44
CA PRO A 743 32.73 -41.38 12.69
C PRO A 743 32.08 -39.99 12.88
N GLN A 744 32.59 -38.95 12.22
CA GLN A 744 31.93 -37.62 12.26
C GLN A 744 31.80 -36.90 10.91
N GLN A 745 32.21 -37.48 9.78
CA GLN A 745 32.13 -36.82 8.47
C GLN A 745 31.35 -37.57 7.36
N SER A 746 30.85 -38.78 7.62
CA SER A 746 30.15 -39.60 6.62
C SER A 746 28.62 -39.46 6.64
N SER A 747 28.02 -38.95 7.73
CA SER A 747 26.56 -38.79 7.85
C SER A 747 26.03 -37.49 7.25
N ALA A 748 26.82 -36.40 7.29
CA ALA A 748 26.43 -35.11 6.71
C ALA A 748 26.50 -35.08 5.18
N ARG A 749 27.43 -35.84 4.58
CA ARG A 749 27.53 -35.97 3.11
C ARG A 749 26.38 -36.79 2.51
N ARG A 750 25.76 -37.70 3.27
CA ARG A 750 24.67 -38.56 2.78
C ARG A 750 23.29 -37.87 2.79
N LEU A 751 23.11 -36.85 3.65
CA LEU A 751 21.87 -36.07 3.72
C LEU A 751 21.77 -34.98 2.63
N LEU A 752 22.89 -34.40 2.19
CA LEU A 752 22.93 -33.41 1.11
C LEU A 752 22.87 -34.04 -0.29
N LEU A 753 23.35 -35.28 -0.45
CA LEU A 753 23.28 -36.05 -1.69
C LEU A 753 21.90 -36.70 -1.94
N GLY A 754 20.97 -36.64 -0.99
CA GLY A 754 19.62 -37.22 -1.13
C GLY A 754 18.67 -36.41 -2.04
N CYS A 755 19.04 -35.18 -2.40
CA CYS A 755 18.23 -34.27 -3.22
C CYS A 755 18.61 -34.25 -4.71
N LEU A 756 19.77 -34.79 -5.08
CA LEU A 756 20.22 -34.87 -6.47
C LEU A 756 20.10 -36.31 -6.94
N PRO A 757 19.20 -36.63 -7.88
CA PRO A 757 19.36 -37.88 -8.60
C PRO A 757 20.64 -37.74 -9.42
N ILE A 758 21.56 -38.70 -9.28
CA ILE A 758 22.73 -38.79 -10.14
C ILE A 758 22.22 -39.06 -11.55
N TRP A 759 22.00 -38.01 -12.34
CA TRP A 759 21.53 -38.10 -13.73
C TRP A 759 22.72 -38.42 -14.63
N THR A 760 22.96 -39.72 -14.83
CA THR A 760 23.86 -40.18 -15.87
C THR A 760 23.17 -40.03 -17.23
N LYS A 761 23.93 -39.67 -18.26
CA LYS A 761 23.47 -39.54 -19.66
C LYS A 761 22.87 -40.84 -20.25
N ASP A 762 22.89 -41.95 -19.52
CA ASP A 762 22.75 -43.28 -20.09
C ASP A 762 21.33 -43.88 -20.04
N LYS A 763 20.35 -43.31 -19.31
CA LYS A 763 18.93 -43.73 -19.40
C LYS A 763 17.94 -42.60 -19.08
N PRO A 764 16.95 -42.28 -19.95
CA PRO A 764 15.86 -41.37 -19.60
C PRO A 764 14.98 -42.00 -18.50
N GLN A 765 14.90 -41.33 -17.34
CA GLN A 765 13.98 -41.71 -16.27
C GLN A 765 12.63 -41.01 -16.49
N LYS A 766 11.55 -41.79 -16.59
CA LYS A 766 10.20 -41.28 -16.86
C LYS A 766 9.55 -40.82 -15.55
N ASN A 767 9.47 -39.51 -15.33
CA ASN A 767 8.88 -38.95 -14.11
C ASN A 767 7.39 -38.59 -14.29
N ILE A 768 6.55 -38.95 -13.30
CA ILE A 768 5.08 -38.77 -13.27
C ILE A 768 4.67 -37.52 -12.43
N ALA A 769 5.63 -36.69 -12.01
CA ALA A 769 5.32 -35.51 -11.19
C ALA A 769 4.32 -34.55 -11.86
N ARG A 770 3.27 -34.17 -11.13
CA ARG A 770 2.24 -33.20 -11.58
C ARG A 770 2.65 -31.75 -11.32
N ARG A 771 3.63 -31.52 -10.45
CA ARG A 771 4.11 -30.19 -10.04
C ARG A 771 5.63 -30.16 -10.15
N LEU A 772 6.16 -29.18 -10.87
CA LEU A 772 7.58 -28.99 -11.08
C LEU A 772 7.99 -27.60 -10.60
N SER A 773 8.95 -27.55 -9.66
CA SER A 773 9.62 -26.32 -9.25
C SER A 773 11.09 -26.39 -9.63
N ILE A 774 11.59 -25.33 -10.26
CA ILE A 774 12.99 -25.18 -10.65
C ILE A 774 13.51 -23.88 -10.04
N SER A 775 14.55 -23.98 -9.23
CA SER A 775 15.23 -22.83 -8.60
C SER A 775 16.64 -22.70 -9.14
N ILE A 776 17.00 -21.51 -9.61
CA ILE A 776 18.24 -21.28 -10.39
C ILE A 776 19.03 -20.11 -9.81
N GLY A 777 20.30 -20.37 -9.47
CA GLY A 777 21.30 -19.36 -9.09
C GLY A 777 22.01 -18.70 -10.29
N GLU A 778 22.89 -17.73 -10.01
CA GLU A 778 23.36 -16.72 -10.98
C GLU A 778 24.09 -17.21 -12.24
N ASN A 779 24.50 -18.47 -12.37
CA ASN A 779 25.36 -18.94 -13.48
C ASN A 779 24.96 -20.26 -14.17
N PHE A 780 23.67 -20.65 -14.15
CA PHE A 780 23.25 -21.93 -14.74
C PHE A 780 22.74 -21.80 -16.18
N ASN A 781 23.26 -22.65 -17.08
CA ASN A 781 22.74 -22.82 -18.45
C ASN A 781 21.81 -24.05 -18.52
N PRO A 782 20.48 -23.87 -18.69
CA PRO A 782 19.50 -24.96 -18.67
C PRO A 782 19.56 -25.93 -19.85
N SER A 783 20.42 -25.68 -20.85
CA SER A 783 20.62 -26.58 -22.00
C SER A 783 21.27 -27.93 -21.67
N SER A 784 21.73 -28.14 -20.42
CA SER A 784 22.46 -29.33 -19.99
C SER A 784 21.61 -30.45 -19.35
N CYS A 785 20.31 -30.25 -19.12
CA CYS A 785 19.44 -31.25 -18.47
C CYS A 785 18.52 -31.99 -19.46
N ASN A 786 18.81 -33.27 -19.73
CA ASN A 786 17.90 -34.19 -20.41
C ASN A 786 16.99 -34.86 -19.38
N ILE A 787 15.81 -34.29 -19.12
CA ILE A 787 14.79 -34.88 -18.24
C ILE A 787 13.49 -34.97 -19.02
N GLU A 788 12.84 -36.14 -19.02
CA GLU A 788 11.52 -36.31 -19.63
C GLU A 788 10.41 -36.12 -18.58
N PHE A 789 9.62 -35.06 -18.72
CA PHE A 789 8.50 -34.76 -17.83
C PHE A 789 7.17 -35.14 -18.47
N THR A 790 6.43 -36.14 -17.96
CA THR A 790 5.25 -36.66 -18.71
C THR A 790 3.88 -36.17 -18.22
N GLU A 791 3.79 -35.63 -17.00
CA GLU A 791 2.50 -35.34 -16.33
C GLU A 791 2.41 -33.95 -15.69
N VAL A 792 3.35 -33.04 -15.97
CA VAL A 792 3.44 -31.74 -15.29
C VAL A 792 2.23 -30.87 -15.65
N VAL A 793 1.51 -30.42 -14.62
CA VAL A 793 0.36 -29.49 -14.73
C VAL A 793 0.76 -28.08 -14.29
N VAL A 794 1.59 -27.98 -13.26
CA VAL A 794 2.07 -26.71 -12.69
C VAL A 794 3.58 -26.62 -12.81
N LEU A 795 4.07 -25.52 -13.39
CA LEU A 795 5.48 -25.19 -13.50
C LEU A 795 5.79 -23.89 -12.75
N VAL A 796 6.68 -23.98 -11.75
CA VAL A 796 7.17 -22.85 -10.95
C VAL A 796 8.66 -22.64 -11.27
N LEU A 797 9.02 -21.45 -11.71
CA LEU A 797 10.39 -21.03 -11.99
C LEU A 797 10.79 -19.94 -10.99
N ASN A 798 11.71 -20.28 -10.09
CA ASN A 798 12.25 -19.37 -9.08
C ASN A 798 13.63 -18.90 -9.53
N LEU A 799 13.73 -17.62 -9.89
CA LEU A 799 14.93 -17.02 -10.46
C LEU A 799 15.67 -16.19 -9.41
N ARG A 800 17.00 -16.24 -9.44
CA ARG A 800 17.91 -15.33 -8.73
C ARG A 800 19.03 -14.92 -9.70
N THR A 801 18.64 -14.32 -10.82
CA THR A 801 19.55 -13.94 -11.90
C THR A 801 18.98 -12.77 -12.69
N LYS A 802 19.88 -11.97 -13.30
CA LYS A 802 19.52 -10.83 -14.14
C LYS A 802 19.08 -11.23 -15.56
N ASN A 803 19.55 -12.38 -16.04
CA ASN A 803 19.20 -12.88 -17.37
C ASN A 803 18.80 -14.34 -17.26
N TYR A 804 17.65 -14.68 -17.85
CA TYR A 804 17.16 -16.05 -17.81
C TYR A 804 16.57 -16.49 -19.15
N GLY A 805 17.22 -17.46 -19.77
CA GLY A 805 16.65 -18.17 -20.92
C GLY A 805 15.68 -19.25 -20.45
N LEU A 806 14.45 -19.23 -20.96
CA LEU A 806 13.50 -20.31 -20.70
C LEU A 806 14.11 -21.67 -21.11
N PRO A 807 13.92 -22.76 -20.33
CA PRO A 807 14.55 -24.04 -20.60
C PRO A 807 14.12 -24.70 -21.92
N ASP A 808 15.08 -25.28 -22.64
CA ASP A 808 14.85 -25.90 -23.94
C ASP A 808 13.94 -27.14 -23.90
N PHE A 809 13.84 -27.83 -22.76
CA PHE A 809 12.93 -28.97 -22.60
C PHE A 809 11.46 -28.56 -22.80
N MET A 810 11.13 -27.26 -22.70
CA MET A 810 9.81 -26.73 -23.06
C MET A 810 9.44 -26.96 -24.54
N LYS A 811 10.41 -27.22 -25.42
CA LYS A 811 10.18 -27.57 -26.83
C LYS A 811 9.51 -28.92 -27.00
N ASN A 812 9.64 -29.85 -26.04
CA ASN A 812 9.07 -31.18 -26.16
C ASN A 812 7.55 -31.13 -25.97
N LYS A 813 6.83 -31.11 -27.10
CA LYS A 813 5.36 -31.01 -27.12
C LYS A 813 4.67 -32.09 -26.29
N LYS A 814 5.21 -33.31 -26.25
CA LYS A 814 4.62 -34.43 -25.52
C LYS A 814 4.72 -34.25 -24.00
N GLU A 815 5.77 -33.57 -23.54
CA GLU A 815 6.03 -33.34 -22.12
C GLU A 815 5.26 -32.14 -21.57
N MET A 816 5.16 -31.09 -22.38
CA MET A 816 4.52 -29.82 -21.98
C MET A 816 3.03 -29.73 -22.26
N GLU A 817 2.44 -30.74 -22.92
CA GLU A 817 1.02 -30.73 -23.30
C GLU A 817 0.10 -30.56 -22.08
N LYS A 818 0.49 -31.07 -20.91
CA LYS A 818 -0.36 -31.05 -19.71
C LYS A 818 -0.23 -29.79 -18.86
N VAL A 819 0.75 -28.93 -19.15
CA VAL A 819 1.00 -27.72 -18.37
C VAL A 819 -0.14 -26.73 -18.54
N LYS A 820 -0.73 -26.33 -17.41
CA LYS A 820 -1.84 -25.38 -17.33
C LYS A 820 -1.50 -24.11 -16.58
N VAL A 821 -0.51 -24.16 -15.67
CA VAL A 821 -0.10 -23.03 -14.83
C VAL A 821 1.40 -22.82 -14.96
N LEU A 822 1.80 -21.58 -15.24
CA LEU A 822 3.18 -21.13 -15.23
C LEU A 822 3.34 -19.96 -14.25
N ILE A 823 4.25 -20.11 -13.28
CA ILE A 823 4.62 -19.05 -12.35
C ILE A 823 6.12 -18.80 -12.49
N VAL A 824 6.49 -17.56 -12.79
CA VAL A 824 7.88 -17.11 -12.83
C VAL A 824 8.08 -16.00 -11.82
N THR A 825 8.93 -16.23 -10.83
CA THR A 825 9.23 -15.25 -9.78
C THR A 825 10.72 -15.04 -9.71
N ASN A 826 11.15 -13.80 -9.93
CA ASN A 826 12.53 -13.40 -9.70
C ASN A 826 12.68 -12.78 -8.31
N TYR A 827 13.57 -13.35 -7.50
CA TYR A 827 13.85 -12.88 -6.14
C TYR A 827 15.04 -11.94 -6.06
N ASP A 828 15.69 -11.64 -7.19
CA ASP A 828 16.74 -10.63 -7.26
C ASP A 828 16.19 -9.21 -6.99
N SER A 829 17.09 -8.31 -6.62
CA SER A 829 16.85 -6.87 -6.50
C SER A 829 16.58 -6.19 -7.84
N LEU A 830 17.14 -6.73 -8.93
CA LEU A 830 17.01 -6.23 -10.30
C LEU A 830 16.02 -7.07 -11.11
N LEU A 831 15.42 -6.47 -12.14
CA LEU A 831 14.52 -7.18 -13.06
C LEU A 831 15.28 -8.24 -13.86
N ALA A 832 14.72 -9.44 -13.98
CA ALA A 832 15.27 -10.49 -14.81
C ALA A 832 14.79 -10.33 -16.26
N LYS A 833 15.73 -10.28 -17.21
CA LYS A 833 15.41 -10.32 -18.64
C LYS A 833 15.10 -11.75 -19.05
N LEU A 834 13.86 -12.00 -19.46
CA LEU A 834 13.46 -13.32 -19.99
C LEU A 834 13.86 -13.45 -21.47
N GLU A 835 14.81 -14.33 -21.74
CA GLU A 835 15.23 -14.72 -23.07
C GLU A 835 14.47 -15.98 -23.53
N ASN A 836 14.40 -16.21 -24.85
CA ASN A 836 13.68 -17.36 -25.43
C ASN A 836 12.19 -17.45 -25.06
N LEU A 837 11.51 -16.33 -24.79
CA LEU A 837 10.05 -16.29 -24.53
C LEU A 837 9.23 -17.00 -25.62
N ASN A 838 9.74 -17.05 -26.84
CA ASN A 838 9.21 -17.84 -27.95
C ASN A 838 8.89 -19.30 -27.60
N LEU A 839 9.55 -19.90 -26.61
CA LEU A 839 9.30 -21.27 -26.15
C LEU A 839 7.93 -21.43 -25.46
N LEU A 840 7.34 -20.34 -24.95
CA LEU A 840 6.00 -20.39 -24.35
C LEU A 840 4.92 -20.85 -25.35
N ARG A 841 5.15 -20.71 -26.66
CA ARG A 841 4.24 -21.20 -27.72
C ARG A 841 3.95 -22.70 -27.62
N PHE A 842 4.85 -23.47 -27.00
CA PHE A 842 4.71 -24.91 -26.85
C PHE A 842 3.80 -25.30 -25.67
N LEU A 843 3.51 -24.37 -24.76
CA LEU A 843 2.57 -24.56 -23.64
C LEU A 843 1.12 -24.36 -24.11
N ILE A 844 0.68 -25.20 -25.05
CA ILE A 844 -0.60 -25.03 -25.77
C ILE A 844 -1.86 -25.09 -24.90
N ASN A 845 -1.76 -25.69 -23.71
CA ASN A 845 -2.85 -25.84 -22.75
C ASN A 845 -2.71 -24.91 -21.52
N LEU A 846 -1.78 -23.95 -21.58
CA LEU A 846 -1.58 -22.96 -20.53
C LEU A 846 -2.87 -22.13 -20.35
N ARG A 847 -3.39 -22.11 -19.13
CA ARG A 847 -4.60 -21.38 -18.72
C ARG A 847 -4.29 -20.20 -17.82
N ARG A 848 -3.25 -20.30 -16.99
CA ARG A 848 -2.86 -19.25 -16.04
C ARG A 848 -1.37 -18.98 -16.12
N MET A 849 -0.99 -17.72 -16.24
CA MET A 849 0.40 -17.28 -16.27
C MET A 849 0.62 -16.12 -15.32
N ARG A 850 1.55 -16.28 -14.39
CA ARG A 850 2.01 -15.22 -13.48
C ARG A 850 3.49 -14.96 -13.69
N LEU A 851 3.83 -13.69 -13.88
CA LEU A 851 5.20 -13.22 -14.07
C LEU A 851 5.48 -12.12 -13.05
N GLU A 852 6.60 -12.24 -12.33
CA GLU A 852 6.97 -11.35 -11.24
C GLU A 852 8.45 -10.92 -11.32
N LYS A 853 8.68 -9.60 -11.32
CA LYS A 853 10.00 -8.94 -11.44
C LYS A 853 10.79 -9.35 -12.68
N VAL A 854 10.11 -9.41 -13.83
CA VAL A 854 10.71 -9.76 -15.12
C VAL A 854 10.46 -8.69 -16.19
N SER A 855 11.36 -8.63 -17.17
CA SER A 855 11.19 -7.82 -18.38
C SER A 855 10.57 -8.66 -19.50
N ILE A 856 9.48 -8.17 -20.08
CA ILE A 856 8.72 -8.86 -21.14
C ILE A 856 8.77 -8.01 -22.42
N PRO A 857 9.56 -8.42 -23.43
CA PRO A 857 9.63 -7.69 -24.70
C PRO A 857 8.40 -7.88 -25.61
N PHE A 858 7.74 -9.05 -25.58
CA PHE A 858 6.57 -9.35 -26.42
C PHE A 858 5.74 -10.50 -25.83
N PHE A 859 4.46 -10.59 -26.24
CA PHE A 859 3.60 -11.74 -25.96
C PHE A 859 3.66 -12.77 -27.08
N VAL A 860 3.50 -14.04 -26.70
CA VAL A 860 3.44 -15.19 -27.61
C VAL A 860 2.00 -15.68 -27.73
N GLU A 861 1.66 -16.36 -28.83
CA GLU A 861 0.33 -16.92 -29.07
C GLU A 861 0.01 -18.03 -28.04
N LEU A 862 -0.87 -17.73 -27.09
CA LEU A 862 -1.32 -18.61 -26.01
C LEU A 862 -2.87 -18.68 -26.03
N LYS A 863 -3.40 -19.47 -26.96
CA LYS A 863 -4.84 -19.52 -27.27
C LYS A 863 -5.74 -19.91 -26.10
N LYS A 864 -5.26 -20.70 -25.15
CA LYS A 864 -6.06 -21.20 -24.02
C LYS A 864 -5.84 -20.42 -22.72
N LEU A 865 -5.04 -19.34 -22.76
CA LEU A 865 -4.75 -18.54 -21.59
C LEU A 865 -6.02 -17.79 -21.17
N LYS A 866 -6.48 -18.06 -19.95
CA LYS A 866 -7.63 -17.42 -19.30
C LYS A 866 -7.21 -16.30 -18.36
N LYS A 867 -6.05 -16.43 -17.69
CA LYS A 867 -5.57 -15.44 -16.72
C LYS A 867 -4.10 -15.08 -16.94
N LEU A 868 -3.82 -13.78 -16.95
CA LEU A 868 -2.48 -13.20 -17.01
C LEU A 868 -2.27 -12.28 -15.80
N SER A 869 -1.19 -12.47 -15.06
CA SER A 869 -0.81 -11.63 -13.92
C SER A 869 0.63 -11.15 -14.05
N LEU A 870 0.84 -9.84 -14.02
CA LEU A 870 2.13 -9.16 -14.16
C LEU A 870 2.38 -8.34 -12.90
N PHE A 871 3.43 -8.65 -12.13
CA PHE A 871 3.77 -7.97 -10.88
C PHE A 871 5.19 -7.42 -10.92
N MET A 872 5.35 -6.12 -10.74
CA MET A 872 6.65 -5.43 -10.83
C MET A 872 7.40 -5.76 -12.13
N CYS A 873 6.68 -5.94 -13.24
CA CYS A 873 7.27 -6.28 -14.53
C CYS A 873 7.56 -5.01 -15.35
N SER A 874 8.50 -5.13 -16.29
CA SER A 874 8.63 -4.15 -17.38
C SER A 874 7.91 -4.69 -18.62
N VAL A 875 6.88 -3.97 -19.06
CA VAL A 875 5.93 -4.39 -20.09
C VAL A 875 5.74 -3.39 -21.23
N ASN A 876 6.35 -2.20 -21.15
CA ASN A 876 6.16 -1.12 -22.12
C ASN A 876 6.43 -1.59 -23.56
N GLN A 877 7.50 -2.36 -23.79
CA GLN A 877 7.81 -2.92 -25.12
C GLN A 877 6.74 -3.90 -25.61
N ALA A 878 6.22 -4.75 -24.71
CA ALA A 878 5.16 -5.69 -25.05
C ALA A 878 3.82 -4.99 -25.35
N PHE A 879 3.51 -3.92 -24.64
CA PHE A 879 2.29 -3.13 -24.85
C PHE A 879 2.40 -2.21 -26.09
N GLY A 880 3.59 -1.69 -26.39
CA GLY A 880 3.85 -0.81 -27.55
C GLY A 880 4.07 -1.55 -28.88
N SER A 881 4.20 -2.88 -28.88
CA SER A 881 4.32 -3.68 -30.11
C SER A 881 3.02 -3.68 -30.92
N SER A 882 3.10 -3.62 -32.25
CA SER A 882 1.95 -3.34 -33.14
C SER A 882 0.69 -4.20 -32.88
N SER A 883 -0.44 -3.51 -32.70
CA SER A 883 -1.71 -3.97 -32.11
C SER A 883 -2.39 -5.17 -32.80
N HIS A 884 -2.24 -5.31 -34.12
CA HIS A 884 -3.03 -6.25 -34.92
C HIS A 884 -2.68 -7.75 -34.76
N ARG A 885 -1.57 -8.10 -34.10
CA ARG A 885 -1.15 -9.51 -33.87
C ARG A 885 -1.42 -10.02 -32.45
N ILE A 886 -1.60 -9.13 -31.46
CA ILE A 886 -1.59 -9.52 -30.04
C ILE A 886 -2.97 -9.90 -29.52
N SER A 887 -4.05 -9.26 -29.96
CA SER A 887 -5.42 -9.70 -29.63
C SER A 887 -5.70 -11.12 -30.13
N LYS A 888 -5.12 -11.49 -31.28
CA LYS A 888 -5.10 -12.88 -31.79
C LYS A 888 -4.21 -13.84 -30.98
N SER A 889 -3.25 -13.30 -30.24
CA SER A 889 -2.31 -14.09 -29.44
C SER A 889 -2.92 -14.54 -28.12
N LEU A 890 -3.81 -13.74 -27.51
CA LEU A 890 -4.49 -14.04 -26.24
C LEU A 890 -6.04 -13.98 -26.35
N PRO A 891 -6.65 -14.74 -27.29
CA PRO A 891 -8.05 -14.52 -27.67
C PRO A 891 -9.06 -14.93 -26.60
N ASN A 892 -8.71 -15.81 -25.66
CA ASN A 892 -9.62 -16.34 -24.63
C ASN A 892 -9.29 -15.83 -23.22
N LEU A 893 -8.59 -14.68 -23.13
CA LEU A 893 -8.21 -14.11 -21.84
C LEU A 893 -9.45 -13.54 -21.13
N GLU A 894 -9.72 -14.02 -19.92
CA GLU A 894 -10.86 -13.65 -19.08
C GLU A 894 -10.45 -12.70 -17.93
N GLU A 895 -9.22 -12.81 -17.43
CA GLU A 895 -8.69 -12.00 -16.33
C GLU A 895 -7.28 -11.48 -16.63
N MET A 896 -7.07 -10.17 -16.47
CA MET A 896 -5.76 -9.53 -16.58
C MET A 896 -5.48 -8.66 -15.35
N ASN A 897 -4.37 -8.97 -14.67
CA ASN A 897 -3.89 -8.24 -13.51
C ASN A 897 -2.51 -7.66 -13.78
N VAL A 898 -2.35 -6.35 -13.57
CA VAL A 898 -1.09 -5.62 -13.70
C VAL A 898 -0.87 -4.84 -12.41
N ASP A 899 0.22 -5.09 -11.71
CA ASP A 899 0.48 -4.48 -10.40
C ASP A 899 1.94 -4.02 -10.28
N TYR A 900 2.17 -2.80 -9.78
CA TYR A 900 3.50 -2.18 -9.64
C TYR A 900 4.34 -2.11 -10.94
N CYS A 901 3.72 -2.11 -12.12
CA CYS A 901 4.41 -1.98 -13.40
C CYS A 901 4.59 -0.49 -13.75
N ASN A 902 5.71 0.08 -13.30
CA ASN A 902 6.00 1.53 -13.36
C ASN A 902 6.28 2.08 -14.78
N ASP A 903 6.33 1.23 -15.80
CA ASP A 903 6.55 1.61 -17.19
C ASP A 903 5.27 1.60 -18.05
N VAL A 904 4.12 1.27 -17.44
CA VAL A 904 2.79 1.38 -18.06
C VAL A 904 2.33 2.83 -17.99
N VAL A 905 2.37 3.50 -19.14
CA VAL A 905 1.88 4.88 -19.30
C VAL A 905 0.46 4.90 -19.86
N ASN A 906 0.21 4.08 -20.90
CA ASN A 906 -1.10 3.91 -21.51
C ASN A 906 -1.40 2.41 -21.64
N LEU A 907 -2.66 2.03 -21.50
CA LEU A 907 -3.09 0.70 -21.87
C LEU A 907 -3.20 0.58 -23.40
N PRO A 908 -2.79 -0.56 -23.97
CA PRO A 908 -2.78 -0.72 -25.41
C PRO A 908 -4.18 -0.99 -25.98
N GLU A 909 -4.50 -0.43 -27.15
CA GLU A 909 -5.81 -0.58 -27.81
C GLU A 909 -6.20 -2.05 -28.07
N TRP A 910 -5.22 -2.93 -28.32
CA TRP A 910 -5.50 -4.35 -28.57
C TRP A 910 -6.19 -5.04 -27.38
N LEU A 911 -6.05 -4.50 -26.17
CA LEU A 911 -6.72 -5.01 -24.98
C LEU A 911 -8.24 -4.98 -25.16
N CYS A 912 -8.75 -3.93 -25.81
CA CYS A 912 -10.19 -3.73 -26.08
C CYS A 912 -10.75 -4.75 -27.08
N ASP A 913 -9.90 -5.42 -27.87
CA ASP A 913 -10.33 -6.45 -28.81
C ASP A 913 -10.46 -7.84 -28.13
N ILE A 914 -10.09 -7.96 -26.85
CA ILE A 914 -10.24 -9.20 -26.06
C ILE A 914 -11.65 -9.24 -25.45
N ILE A 915 -12.63 -9.54 -26.30
CA ILE A 915 -14.06 -9.48 -25.94
C ILE A 915 -14.47 -10.42 -24.78
N PHE A 916 -13.69 -11.45 -24.47
CA PHE A 916 -13.96 -12.38 -23.37
C PHE A 916 -13.46 -11.90 -22.01
N LEU A 917 -12.79 -10.74 -21.94
CA LEU A 917 -12.24 -10.20 -20.70
C LEU A 917 -13.37 -9.81 -19.74
N LYS A 918 -13.40 -10.46 -18.58
CA LYS A 918 -14.35 -10.21 -17.49
C LYS A 918 -13.76 -9.36 -16.39
N LYS A 919 -12.44 -9.44 -16.18
CA LYS A 919 -11.75 -8.82 -15.06
C LYS A 919 -10.48 -8.11 -15.53
N LEU A 920 -10.43 -6.80 -15.33
CA LEU A 920 -9.24 -5.99 -15.58
C LEU A 920 -8.85 -5.27 -14.29
N SER A 921 -7.66 -5.56 -13.76
CA SER A 921 -7.14 -4.92 -12.56
C SER A 921 -5.76 -4.35 -12.83
N ILE A 922 -5.63 -3.03 -12.72
CA ILE A 922 -4.38 -2.29 -12.82
C ILE A 922 -4.20 -1.53 -11.52
N THR A 923 -3.17 -1.91 -10.76
CA THR A 923 -2.95 -1.37 -9.41
C THR A 923 -1.51 -0.89 -9.26
N ASN A 924 -1.30 0.16 -8.45
CA ASN A 924 0.02 0.73 -8.16
C ASN A 924 0.86 1.03 -9.43
N CYS A 925 0.19 1.33 -10.55
CA CYS A 925 0.81 1.73 -11.82
C CYS A 925 0.69 3.26 -11.91
N HIS A 926 1.53 3.95 -11.15
CA HIS A 926 1.38 5.39 -10.89
C HIS A 926 1.41 6.26 -12.15
N LYS A 927 2.15 5.85 -13.18
CA LYS A 927 2.30 6.57 -14.45
C LYS A 927 1.18 6.34 -15.47
N LEU A 928 0.19 5.51 -15.13
CA LEU A 928 -0.95 5.28 -16.03
C LEU A 928 -1.74 6.59 -16.16
N SER A 929 -1.66 7.23 -17.33
CA SER A 929 -2.28 8.54 -17.56
C SER A 929 -3.66 8.47 -18.19
N SER A 930 -3.94 7.42 -18.98
CA SER A 930 -5.24 7.25 -19.65
C SER A 930 -5.58 5.79 -19.98
N LEU A 931 -6.87 5.55 -20.17
CA LEU A 931 -7.42 4.30 -20.71
C LEU A 931 -7.78 4.49 -22.21
N PRO A 932 -7.80 3.41 -23.01
CA PRO A 932 -8.20 3.48 -24.41
C PRO A 932 -9.69 3.87 -24.55
N GLU A 933 -10.00 4.77 -25.50
CA GLU A 933 -11.38 5.19 -25.77
C GLU A 933 -12.30 4.04 -26.20
N GLN A 934 -11.74 2.96 -26.76
CA GLN A 934 -12.51 1.80 -27.20
C GLN A 934 -12.78 0.78 -26.08
N ILE A 935 -12.60 1.14 -24.81
CA ILE A 935 -12.83 0.22 -23.68
C ILE A 935 -14.25 -0.35 -23.67
N SER A 936 -15.23 0.37 -24.24
CA SER A 936 -16.62 -0.08 -24.44
C SER A 936 -16.76 -1.40 -25.20
N LYS A 937 -15.78 -1.79 -26.02
CA LYS A 937 -15.77 -3.11 -26.71
C LYS A 937 -15.71 -4.30 -25.75
N LEU A 938 -15.31 -4.08 -24.50
CA LEU A 938 -15.23 -5.12 -23.48
C LEU A 938 -16.61 -5.40 -22.86
N GLU A 939 -17.57 -5.82 -23.69
CA GLU A 939 -18.98 -6.03 -23.29
C GLU A 939 -19.18 -7.05 -22.14
N ASN A 940 -18.20 -7.94 -21.94
CA ASN A 940 -18.22 -8.94 -20.87
C ASN A 940 -17.51 -8.49 -19.59
N LEU A 941 -16.99 -7.26 -19.52
CA LEU A 941 -16.24 -6.76 -18.37
C LEU A 941 -17.17 -6.59 -17.16
N GLU A 942 -16.88 -7.32 -16.08
CA GLU A 942 -17.62 -7.34 -14.82
C GLU A 942 -16.89 -6.57 -13.72
N VAL A 943 -15.56 -6.54 -13.75
CA VAL A 943 -14.72 -5.86 -12.76
C VAL A 943 -13.65 -5.04 -13.45
N LEU A 944 -13.63 -3.74 -13.13
CA LEU A 944 -12.57 -2.81 -13.50
C LEU A 944 -11.98 -2.20 -12.25
N ARG A 945 -10.70 -2.49 -11.98
CA ARG A 945 -9.94 -1.90 -10.88
C ARG A 945 -8.78 -1.08 -11.42
N LEU A 946 -8.74 0.18 -11.01
CA LEU A 946 -7.73 1.20 -11.29
C LEU A 946 -7.33 1.80 -9.95
N ASN A 947 -6.55 1.07 -9.16
CA ASN A 947 -6.23 1.48 -7.79
C ASN A 947 -4.83 2.10 -7.73
N SER A 948 -4.68 3.25 -7.07
CA SER A 948 -3.39 3.95 -6.93
C SER A 948 -2.74 4.28 -8.29
N CYS A 949 -3.56 4.57 -9.31
CA CYS A 949 -3.13 5.09 -10.60
C CYS A 949 -3.12 6.62 -10.52
N THR A 950 -2.04 7.18 -9.97
CA THR A 950 -2.01 8.58 -9.51
C THR A 950 -2.04 9.61 -10.63
N ASP A 951 -1.51 9.27 -11.81
CA ASP A 951 -1.46 10.17 -12.97
C ASP A 951 -2.70 10.05 -13.88
N LEU A 952 -3.66 9.19 -13.53
CA LEU A 952 -4.89 9.01 -14.29
C LEU A 952 -5.77 10.25 -14.12
N GLU A 953 -5.90 11.06 -15.18
CA GLU A 953 -6.61 12.33 -15.11
C GLU A 953 -8.11 12.21 -15.41
N GLU A 954 -8.47 11.29 -16.30
CA GLU A 954 -9.82 11.12 -16.83
C GLU A 954 -10.13 9.65 -17.12
N LEU A 955 -11.42 9.27 -16.99
CA LEU A 955 -11.95 8.02 -17.51
C LEU A 955 -12.63 8.30 -18.86
N PRO A 956 -12.52 7.42 -19.86
CA PRO A 956 -13.16 7.62 -21.16
C PRO A 956 -14.68 7.55 -21.01
N ASP A 957 -15.41 8.45 -21.69
CA ASP A 957 -16.88 8.48 -21.62
C ASP A 957 -17.53 7.17 -22.06
N SER A 958 -16.88 6.44 -22.97
CA SER A 958 -17.32 5.13 -23.46
C SER A 958 -17.41 4.05 -22.38
N ILE A 959 -16.80 4.25 -21.20
CA ILE A 959 -16.92 3.33 -20.07
C ILE A 959 -18.39 3.14 -19.64
N SER A 960 -19.26 4.13 -19.88
CA SER A 960 -20.69 4.05 -19.56
C SER A 960 -21.43 2.96 -20.34
N SER A 961 -20.89 2.53 -21.48
CA SER A 961 -21.46 1.45 -22.31
C SER A 961 -21.17 0.04 -21.77
N LEU A 962 -20.43 -0.09 -20.67
CA LEU A 962 -20.10 -1.37 -20.05
C LEU A 962 -21.24 -1.91 -19.18
N HIS A 963 -22.31 -2.38 -19.82
CA HIS A 963 -23.55 -2.78 -19.14
C HIS A 963 -23.42 -3.96 -18.15
N ARG A 964 -22.33 -4.76 -18.25
CA ARG A 964 -22.05 -5.86 -17.31
C ARG A 964 -21.12 -5.48 -16.16
N LEU A 965 -20.58 -4.26 -16.17
CA LEU A 965 -19.65 -3.80 -15.15
C LEU A 965 -20.37 -3.75 -13.80
N SER A 966 -19.94 -4.60 -12.87
CA SER A 966 -20.53 -4.77 -11.55
C SER A 966 -19.69 -4.09 -10.46
N ILE A 967 -18.37 -4.07 -10.64
CA ILE A 967 -17.43 -3.47 -9.69
C ILE A 967 -16.51 -2.49 -10.40
N LEU A 968 -16.50 -1.25 -9.93
CA LEU A 968 -15.54 -0.22 -10.32
C LEU A 968 -14.72 0.21 -9.10
N ASP A 969 -13.40 0.08 -9.15
CA ASP A 969 -12.51 0.63 -8.13
C ASP A 969 -11.58 1.65 -8.77
N ILE A 970 -11.70 2.90 -8.35
CA ILE A 970 -10.87 4.04 -8.77
C ILE A 970 -10.16 4.68 -7.58
N SER A 971 -10.03 3.94 -6.47
CA SER A 971 -9.43 4.45 -5.24
C SER A 971 -7.99 4.89 -5.47
N TYR A 972 -7.58 5.98 -4.83
CA TYR A 972 -6.26 6.59 -4.89
C TYR A 972 -5.85 7.06 -6.29
N CYS A 973 -6.82 7.28 -7.19
CA CYS A 973 -6.64 8.03 -8.43
C CYS A 973 -6.75 9.53 -8.14
N VAL A 974 -5.72 10.07 -7.48
CA VAL A 974 -5.70 11.45 -6.96
C VAL A 974 -5.77 12.53 -8.04
N SER A 975 -5.35 12.24 -9.27
CA SER A 975 -5.42 13.19 -10.39
C SER A 975 -6.76 13.17 -11.13
N LEU A 976 -7.63 12.19 -10.85
CA LEU A 976 -8.88 11.99 -11.56
C LEU A 976 -9.84 13.15 -11.26
N ARG A 977 -10.22 13.90 -12.30
CA ARG A 977 -10.92 15.19 -12.14
C ARG A 977 -12.44 15.06 -12.07
N LYS A 978 -13.01 14.11 -12.81
CA LYS A 978 -14.45 13.86 -12.86
C LYS A 978 -14.74 12.42 -13.23
N LEU A 979 -15.97 11.99 -12.95
CA LEU A 979 -16.54 10.79 -13.54
C LEU A 979 -17.13 11.11 -14.94
N PRO A 980 -17.28 10.11 -15.83
CA PRO A 980 -17.93 10.25 -17.12
C PRO A 980 -19.33 10.88 -17.04
N ASP A 981 -19.69 11.71 -18.01
CA ASP A 981 -20.98 12.44 -17.96
C ASP A 981 -22.19 11.48 -18.00
N ASN A 982 -22.05 10.32 -18.66
CA ASN A 982 -23.06 9.26 -18.78
C ASN A 982 -22.89 8.12 -17.75
N PHE A 983 -22.29 8.37 -16.59
CA PHE A 983 -22.06 7.35 -15.55
C PHE A 983 -23.33 6.57 -15.15
N GLY A 984 -24.51 7.20 -15.26
CA GLY A 984 -25.82 6.58 -15.05
C GLY A 984 -26.12 5.33 -15.88
N ASP A 985 -25.58 5.23 -17.09
CA ASP A 985 -25.86 4.13 -18.03
C ASP A 985 -25.20 2.79 -17.60
N LEU A 986 -24.43 2.81 -16.52
CA LEU A 986 -23.80 1.62 -15.92
C LEU A 986 -24.81 0.75 -15.16
N HIS A 987 -25.87 0.28 -15.83
CA HIS A 987 -26.99 -0.47 -15.23
C HIS A 987 -26.56 -1.74 -14.46
N GLY A 988 -25.39 -2.31 -14.76
CA GLY A 988 -24.86 -3.49 -14.05
C GLY A 988 -24.15 -3.19 -12.72
N LEU A 989 -23.87 -1.92 -12.40
CA LEU A 989 -22.96 -1.51 -11.33
C LEU A 989 -23.55 -1.78 -9.94
N ARG A 990 -22.80 -2.50 -9.11
CA ARG A 990 -23.19 -2.89 -7.74
C ARG A 990 -22.27 -2.32 -6.68
N LYS A 991 -20.98 -2.16 -6.98
CA LYS A 991 -19.98 -1.64 -6.05
C LYS A 991 -19.08 -0.61 -6.70
N VAL A 992 -18.86 0.50 -5.99
CA VAL A 992 -17.90 1.54 -6.38
C VAL A 992 -16.95 1.81 -5.22
N TYR A 993 -15.65 1.72 -5.49
CA TYR A 993 -14.60 2.11 -4.56
C TYR A 993 -13.97 3.43 -5.01
N MET A 994 -14.02 4.45 -4.15
CA MET A 994 -13.65 5.84 -4.44
C MET A 994 -12.88 6.49 -3.28
N ASN A 995 -11.98 5.75 -2.65
CA ASN A 995 -11.17 6.31 -1.56
C ASN A 995 -10.08 7.22 -2.11
N CYS A 996 -9.82 8.36 -1.47
CA CYS A 996 -8.77 9.31 -1.83
C CYS A 996 -8.84 9.81 -3.28
N CYS A 997 -10.03 10.21 -3.73
CA CYS A 997 -10.29 10.80 -5.04
C CYS A 997 -10.52 12.34 -4.93
N GLY A 998 -9.63 13.05 -4.23
CA GLY A 998 -9.85 14.43 -3.80
C GLY A 998 -9.99 15.51 -4.89
N ARG A 999 -9.81 15.17 -6.17
CA ARG A 999 -10.07 16.08 -7.30
C ARG A 999 -11.46 15.93 -7.91
N ILE A 1000 -12.20 14.89 -7.55
CA ILE A 1000 -13.61 14.76 -7.90
C ILE A 1000 -14.40 15.58 -6.88
N TRP A 1001 -14.88 16.75 -7.29
CA TRP A 1001 -15.66 17.66 -6.44
C TRP A 1001 -17.15 17.71 -6.81
N GLU A 1002 -17.52 17.12 -7.95
CA GLU A 1002 -18.90 16.93 -8.38
C GLU A 1002 -19.09 15.55 -8.99
N LEU A 1003 -20.31 15.03 -8.84
CA LEU A 1003 -20.74 13.80 -9.48
C LEU A 1003 -21.69 14.14 -10.65
N PRO A 1004 -21.65 13.39 -11.77
CA PRO A 1004 -22.44 13.68 -12.95
C PRO A 1004 -23.94 13.54 -12.69
N SER A 1005 -24.76 14.35 -13.36
CA SER A 1005 -26.22 14.34 -13.17
C SER A 1005 -26.86 13.01 -13.54
N SER A 1006 -26.26 12.25 -14.46
CA SER A 1006 -26.72 10.91 -14.86
C SER A 1006 -26.73 9.89 -13.73
N ILE A 1007 -26.15 10.18 -12.56
CA ILE A 1007 -26.32 9.34 -11.37
C ILE A 1007 -27.80 9.08 -11.05
N THR A 1008 -28.73 9.98 -11.42
CA THR A 1008 -30.18 9.75 -11.29
C THR A 1008 -30.68 8.52 -12.03
N ASP A 1009 -29.98 8.13 -13.10
CA ASP A 1009 -30.39 7.09 -14.04
C ASP A 1009 -29.86 5.70 -13.63
N LEU A 1010 -29.23 5.62 -12.45
CA LEU A 1010 -28.80 4.38 -11.81
C LEU A 1010 -30.02 3.62 -11.26
N GLU A 1011 -30.55 2.70 -12.06
CA GLU A 1011 -31.76 1.92 -11.76
C GLU A 1011 -31.53 0.67 -10.87
N GLN A 1012 -30.37 0.50 -10.23
CA GLN A 1012 -30.05 -0.76 -9.53
C GLN A 1012 -30.79 -0.90 -8.19
N GLU A 1013 -31.12 -2.14 -7.80
CA GLU A 1013 -31.78 -2.41 -6.51
C GLU A 1013 -30.94 -1.98 -5.30
N ARG A 1014 -29.61 -2.03 -5.42
CA ARG A 1014 -28.67 -1.60 -4.39
C ARG A 1014 -27.28 -1.32 -4.95
N LEU A 1015 -26.76 -0.13 -4.64
CA LEU A 1015 -25.40 0.30 -4.97
C LEU A 1015 -24.60 0.52 -3.69
N ASP A 1016 -23.55 -0.26 -3.48
CA ASP A 1016 -22.64 -0.09 -2.35
C ASP A 1016 -21.47 0.83 -2.76
N ILE A 1017 -21.34 1.99 -2.12
CA ILE A 1017 -20.24 2.94 -2.30
C ILE A 1017 -19.27 2.82 -1.12
N ILE A 1018 -18.00 2.54 -1.41
CA ILE A 1018 -16.93 2.47 -0.42
C ILE A 1018 -15.95 3.61 -0.68
N CYS A 1019 -15.90 4.59 0.21
CA CYS A 1019 -15.17 5.84 0.00
C CYS A 1019 -14.64 6.42 1.31
N ASP A 1020 -13.82 7.47 1.24
CA ASP A 1020 -13.43 8.24 2.43
C ASP A 1020 -14.52 9.26 2.81
N GLU A 1021 -14.32 10.00 3.90
CA GLU A 1021 -15.30 10.97 4.39
C GLU A 1021 -15.60 12.08 3.37
N GLU A 1022 -14.60 12.49 2.58
CA GLU A 1022 -14.72 13.54 1.56
C GLU A 1022 -15.62 13.08 0.41
N ALA A 1023 -15.32 11.94 -0.20
CA ALA A 1023 -16.16 11.39 -1.26
C ALA A 1023 -17.54 10.94 -0.74
N ALA A 1024 -17.65 10.48 0.51
CA ALA A 1024 -18.94 10.16 1.12
C ALA A 1024 -19.89 11.37 1.13
N ALA A 1025 -19.38 12.58 1.39
CA ALA A 1025 -20.18 13.80 1.39
C ALA A 1025 -20.82 14.08 0.01
N LEU A 1026 -20.11 13.76 -1.09
CA LEU A 1026 -20.63 13.88 -2.45
C LEU A 1026 -21.80 12.91 -2.70
N TRP A 1027 -21.67 11.67 -2.20
CA TRP A 1027 -22.66 10.62 -2.40
C TRP A 1027 -23.88 10.74 -1.47
N GLU A 1028 -23.75 11.33 -0.28
CA GLU A 1028 -24.88 11.50 0.66
C GLU A 1028 -26.01 12.36 0.07
N ILE A 1029 -25.68 13.33 -0.79
CA ILE A 1029 -26.68 14.14 -1.52
C ILE A 1029 -27.55 13.23 -2.40
N TRP A 1030 -26.91 12.33 -3.15
CA TRP A 1030 -27.58 11.42 -4.08
C TRP A 1030 -28.29 10.26 -3.38
N LYS A 1031 -27.79 9.84 -2.21
CA LYS A 1031 -28.44 8.83 -1.37
C LYS A 1031 -29.83 9.26 -0.93
N LEU A 1032 -30.05 10.56 -0.66
CA LEU A 1032 -31.38 11.11 -0.36
C LEU A 1032 -32.32 11.08 -1.57
N VAL A 1033 -31.77 11.17 -2.79
CA VAL A 1033 -32.54 11.19 -4.05
C VAL A 1033 -32.92 9.79 -4.50
N LEU A 1034 -31.98 8.84 -4.44
CA LEU A 1034 -32.14 7.50 -5.02
C LEU A 1034 -32.58 6.44 -4.00
N GLY A 1035 -32.29 6.61 -2.70
CA GLY A 1035 -32.70 5.72 -1.61
C GLY A 1035 -32.10 4.29 -1.62
N ASN A 1036 -31.51 3.86 -2.73
CA ASN A 1036 -30.91 2.54 -2.96
C ASN A 1036 -29.37 2.50 -2.75
N ILE A 1037 -28.75 3.63 -2.37
CA ILE A 1037 -27.31 3.75 -2.15
C ILE A 1037 -26.96 3.42 -0.70
N LYS A 1038 -26.04 2.46 -0.50
CA LYS A 1038 -25.38 2.22 0.78
C LYS A 1038 -23.97 2.79 0.76
N ILE A 1039 -23.72 3.81 1.56
CA ILE A 1039 -22.40 4.41 1.72
C ILE A 1039 -21.69 3.75 2.90
N THR A 1040 -20.49 3.25 2.67
CA THR A 1040 -19.59 2.69 3.67
C THR A 1040 -18.33 3.54 3.68
N VAL A 1041 -18.17 4.35 4.72
CA VAL A 1041 -16.95 5.15 4.90
C VAL A 1041 -15.83 4.23 5.32
N SER A 1042 -14.81 4.09 4.47
CA SER A 1042 -13.62 3.33 4.80
C SER A 1042 -12.83 4.09 5.84
N LYS A 1043 -12.67 3.50 7.02
CA LYS A 1043 -11.55 3.87 7.88
C LYS A 1043 -10.32 3.31 7.19
N LEU A 1044 -9.43 4.19 6.75
CA LEU A 1044 -8.18 3.79 6.11
C LEU A 1044 -7.30 3.08 7.16
N ASP A 1045 -7.56 1.78 7.35
CA ASP A 1045 -6.76 0.96 8.23
C ASP A 1045 -5.54 0.52 7.42
N ILE A 1046 -4.62 1.47 7.17
CA ILE A 1046 -3.33 1.12 6.59
C ILE A 1046 -2.70 0.18 7.59
N ASN A 1047 -2.72 -1.11 7.26
CA ASN A 1047 -1.93 -2.07 7.99
C ASN A 1047 -0.48 -1.75 7.68
N LEU A 1048 0.13 -0.80 8.40
CA LEU A 1048 1.54 -0.46 8.24
C LEU A 1048 2.45 -1.64 8.60
N ASN A 1049 1.94 -2.84 8.92
CA ASN A 1049 2.75 -4.02 9.21
C ASN A 1049 3.75 -4.42 8.09
N TRP A 1050 3.59 -3.94 6.86
CA TRP A 1050 4.60 -4.05 5.79
C TRP A 1050 5.61 -2.89 5.77
N LEU A 1051 5.23 -1.72 6.30
CA LEU A 1051 6.09 -0.59 6.68
C LEU A 1051 6.63 -0.73 8.12
N GLN A 1052 6.26 -1.77 8.87
CA GLN A 1052 6.67 -2.01 10.27
C GLN A 1052 8.10 -2.56 10.32
N ARG A 1053 9.03 -1.67 9.96
CA ARG A 1053 10.29 -1.50 10.66
C ARG A 1053 10.33 -0.21 11.48
N ARG A 1054 9.23 0.54 11.59
CA ARG A 1054 9.07 1.63 12.58
C ARG A 1054 7.68 1.62 13.23
N PHE A 1055 7.68 1.44 14.55
CA PHE A 1055 6.61 1.60 15.56
C PHE A 1055 5.49 0.52 15.68
N PRO A 1056 5.14 0.13 16.93
CA PRO A 1056 4.21 -0.97 17.23
C PRO A 1056 2.74 -0.56 17.09
N LYS A 1057 1.88 -1.50 16.68
CA LYS A 1057 0.43 -1.46 16.96
C LYS A 1057 0.22 -1.96 18.38
N VAL A 1058 -0.47 -1.19 19.21
CA VAL A 1058 -1.09 -1.70 20.44
C VAL A 1058 -2.60 -1.81 20.16
N SER A 1059 -3.14 -3.01 20.31
CA SER A 1059 -4.56 -3.31 20.15
C SER A 1059 -5.31 -3.17 21.47
N PHE A 1060 -6.36 -2.33 21.42
CA PHE A 1060 -7.67 -2.37 22.08
C PHE A 1060 -7.82 -2.15 23.60
N PHE A 1061 -8.45 -1.01 23.93
CA PHE A 1061 -9.90 -1.02 24.20
C PHE A 1061 -10.63 -0.19 23.14
#